data_AF-A0A537TU61-F1
#
_entry.id   AF-A0A537TU61-F1
#
_cell.length_a   1.000
_cell.length_b   1.000
_cell.length_c   1.000
_cell.angle_alpha   90.00
_cell.angle_beta   90.00
_cell.angle_gamma   90.00
#
_symmetry.space_group_name_H-M   'P 1'
#
loop_
_entity.id
_entity.type
_entity.pdbx_description
1 polymer ?
#
loop_
_entity_poly.entity_id
_entity_poly.type
_entity_poly.pdbx_seq_one_letter_code
_entity_poly.pdbx_strand_id
1 'polypeptide(L)'
;MAQNGTRATGPRCIALVGPFQSGKTTLLEAILARTGAIQRQGTVDAENTVGDASKEARHHKMTVELSVASTNFMGDTYTFVDCPGSVEFVHDMRAALPAVDAAVIVCELDEKKVPQLQLILRELEEQQIPRFLFLNKIDKADSTIHEVLRVLQPASRGKLLLRQIPTLSGDIITGFVDLALERAFVYKEHAPSEVIPLEGDALDREKTARFSMLETLADHDDELMEQLLEDIQPPRDKVFDDLSKELREGLVCPVLLGSATRTNGVLRLLKALRHESPGIAETAKRLGVKGGQTVAYVLKTINTAHGGKMSAVRVLSGKIGDGANLMNAEGQVARVAAVFKLMGQQTEKRGAAEAGDTIALGKLDHAKTGDTLSDGPQPHAPVAEVVPHPPVLSIAVVAKERKDDVKLGQALAKLLEEDPSISVVHNPEAHEVVLWGQGEMQLRVATERLADRFGIATSAHKPTVGYRETIKKAIVQRGRHKKQSGGHGQYGDVVLDIKPLPRGSGFNFSEEIKGGVVPRNYIPSVEEGVIEALKHGPLGFPVVDIAAKLIDGSYHTVDSSDMAFQLAGRLAIHDGLPQCQPVLLEPIYQVEIVCPSEATAKMNALMSGRRGQILGFDTREGWDGWDMVRVQMPESEIGDLIVEVRSATAGVGSFTFKFDHMAELMGRTAEQIVAARKAAAA
;
A
#
# COMPACT_ATOMS: atom_id res chain seq x y z
N MET A 1 0.03 39.80 6.72
CA MET A 1 1.12 40.54 6.05
C MET A 1 2.39 39.74 6.23
N ALA A 2 2.81 39.01 5.19
CA ALA A 2 4.05 38.25 5.23
C ALA A 2 5.22 39.24 5.21
N GLN A 3 6.15 39.11 6.14
CA GLN A 3 7.41 39.86 6.11
C GLN A 3 8.27 39.26 5.00
N ASN A 4 8.49 40.03 3.92
CA ASN A 4 9.42 39.69 2.84
C ASN A 4 10.80 39.31 3.43
N GLY A 5 11.40 38.22 2.93
CA GLY A 5 12.81 37.87 3.19
C GLY A 5 13.16 37.15 4.49
N THR A 6 12.21 36.76 5.36
CA THR A 6 12.53 35.93 6.54
C THR A 6 12.36 34.45 6.24
N ARG A 7 13.46 33.79 5.89
CA ARG A 7 13.52 32.32 5.77
C ARG A 7 12.95 31.67 7.04
N ALA A 8 12.03 30.72 6.87
CA ALA A 8 11.52 29.95 7.99
C ALA A 8 12.66 29.15 8.65
N THR A 9 12.80 29.27 9.97
CA THR A 9 13.77 28.53 10.79
C THR A 9 13.13 27.32 11.47
N GLY A 10 13.96 26.48 12.08
CA GLY A 10 13.52 25.38 12.92
C GLY A 10 13.43 24.03 12.22
N PRO A 11 12.94 22.99 12.92
CA PRO A 11 12.95 21.62 12.41
C PRO A 11 12.14 21.43 11.12
N ARG A 12 12.64 20.57 10.22
CA ARG A 12 11.99 20.18 8.96
C ARG A 12 11.87 18.67 8.82
N CYS A 13 10.77 18.19 8.26
CA CYS A 13 10.58 16.80 7.85
C CYS A 13 10.47 16.75 6.33
N ILE A 14 11.38 16.00 5.70
CA ILE A 14 11.50 15.89 4.25
C ILE A 14 11.34 14.43 3.85
N ALA A 15 10.34 14.11 3.02
CA ALA A 15 10.21 12.77 2.44
C ALA A 15 11.17 12.59 1.27
N LEU A 16 11.86 11.46 1.19
CA LEU A 16 12.56 11.00 -0.01
C LEU A 16 11.67 9.97 -0.70
N VAL A 17 11.16 10.33 -1.87
CA VAL A 17 10.22 9.51 -2.65
C VAL A 17 10.71 9.36 -4.07
N GLY A 18 10.18 8.40 -4.81
CA GLY A 18 10.57 8.17 -6.21
C GLY A 18 10.60 6.68 -6.58
N PRO A 19 10.71 6.38 -7.88
CA PRO A 19 10.65 5.02 -8.41
C PRO A 19 11.67 4.06 -7.78
N PHE A 20 11.43 2.75 -7.94
CA PHE A 20 12.38 1.72 -7.51
C PHE A 20 13.75 1.93 -8.17
N GLN A 21 14.82 1.76 -7.38
CA GLN A 21 16.22 1.97 -7.78
C GLN A 21 16.61 3.40 -8.23
N SER A 22 15.79 4.42 -7.96
CA SER A 22 16.16 5.80 -8.27
C SER A 22 17.31 6.35 -7.43
N GLY A 23 17.64 5.70 -6.31
CA GLY A 23 18.74 6.08 -5.42
C GLY A 23 18.35 6.93 -4.21
N LYS A 24 17.10 6.82 -3.72
CA LYS A 24 16.61 7.51 -2.52
C LYS A 24 17.49 7.26 -1.30
N THR A 25 17.72 5.99 -0.95
CA THR A 25 18.58 5.61 0.17
C THR A 25 20.02 6.06 -0.03
N THR A 26 20.56 5.95 -1.25
CA THR A 26 21.88 6.49 -1.57
C THR A 26 21.96 8.00 -1.35
N LEU A 27 20.90 8.74 -1.69
CA LEU A 27 20.81 10.18 -1.46
C LEU A 27 20.73 10.50 0.04
N LEU A 28 19.97 9.71 0.82
CA LEU A 28 19.95 9.83 2.27
C LEU A 28 21.36 9.68 2.86
N GLU A 29 22.07 8.62 2.50
CA GLU A 29 23.45 8.39 2.94
C GLU A 29 24.37 9.55 2.58
N ALA A 30 24.26 10.06 1.35
CA ALA A 30 25.04 11.20 0.88
C ALA A 30 24.74 12.47 1.66
N ILE A 31 23.47 12.71 2.00
CA ILE A 31 23.04 13.83 2.85
C ILE A 31 23.65 13.70 4.24
N LEU A 32 23.48 12.55 4.90
CA LEU A 32 23.98 12.30 6.26
C LEU A 32 25.51 12.43 6.34
N ALA A 33 26.22 11.96 5.32
CA ALA A 33 27.67 12.11 5.25
C ALA A 33 28.08 13.57 5.03
N ARG A 34 27.40 14.29 4.12
CA ARG A 34 27.68 15.70 3.80
C ARG A 34 27.45 16.63 5.00
N THR A 35 26.48 16.31 5.85
CA THR A 35 26.19 17.07 7.08
C THR A 35 27.02 16.63 8.28
N GLY A 36 27.80 15.54 8.16
CA GLY A 36 28.60 14.99 9.24
C GLY A 36 27.81 14.20 10.28
N ALA A 37 26.55 13.83 10.00
CA ALA A 37 25.76 12.96 10.87
C ALA A 37 26.28 11.52 10.89
N ILE A 38 26.90 11.08 9.79
CA ILE A 38 27.67 9.84 9.71
C ILE A 38 29.08 10.14 9.21
N GLN A 39 30.06 9.32 9.61
CA GLN A 39 31.46 9.54 9.26
C GLN A 39 31.75 9.34 7.76
N ARG A 40 31.06 8.39 7.13
CA ARG A 40 31.21 8.04 5.71
C ARG A 40 29.87 7.60 5.14
N GLN A 41 29.69 7.84 3.84
CA GLN A 41 28.52 7.39 3.09
C GLN A 41 28.49 5.85 3.05
N GLY A 42 27.38 5.25 3.50
CA GLY A 42 27.13 3.82 3.35
C GLY A 42 26.73 3.43 1.92
N THR A 43 26.77 2.14 1.59
CA THR A 43 26.29 1.60 0.32
C THR A 43 25.39 0.39 0.55
N VAL A 44 24.38 0.24 -0.30
CA VAL A 44 23.43 -0.89 -0.26
C VAL A 44 24.18 -2.21 -0.43
N ASP A 45 25.16 -2.27 -1.34
CA ASP A 45 25.96 -3.47 -1.57
C ASP A 45 26.84 -3.88 -0.39
N ALA A 46 27.24 -2.94 0.46
CA ALA A 46 27.99 -3.20 1.68
C ALA A 46 27.10 -3.41 2.92
N GLU A 47 25.77 -3.41 2.74
CA GLU A 47 24.77 -3.63 3.79
C GLU A 47 24.95 -2.75 5.05
N ASN A 48 25.47 -1.54 4.86
CA ASN A 48 25.84 -0.63 5.93
C ASN A 48 25.14 0.73 5.87
N THR A 49 24.08 0.85 5.06
CA THR A 49 23.23 2.04 5.02
C THR A 49 22.40 2.16 6.31
N VAL A 50 22.12 3.40 6.69
CA VAL A 50 21.19 3.78 7.77
C VAL A 50 19.75 3.55 7.32
N GLY A 51 19.44 3.85 6.06
CA GLY A 51 18.08 3.71 5.51
C GLY A 51 17.57 2.26 5.50
N ASP A 52 18.39 1.32 5.03
CA ASP A 52 18.03 -0.11 4.90
C ASP A 52 18.68 -0.94 6.04
N ALA A 53 18.28 -0.64 7.28
CA ALA A 53 18.88 -1.27 8.46
C ALA A 53 18.31 -2.66 8.81
N SER A 54 17.10 -2.99 8.36
CA SER A 54 16.48 -4.30 8.63
C SER A 54 17.11 -5.44 7.84
N LYS A 55 16.99 -6.66 8.40
CA LYS A 55 17.53 -7.87 7.76
C LYS A 55 16.88 -8.09 6.41
N GLU A 56 15.58 -7.90 6.33
CA GLU A 56 14.78 -8.07 5.12
C GLU A 56 15.23 -7.06 4.05
N ALA A 57 15.41 -5.78 4.42
CA ALA A 57 15.88 -4.76 3.49
C ALA A 57 17.28 -5.05 2.92
N ARG A 58 18.21 -5.50 3.79
CA ARG A 58 19.58 -5.87 3.38
C ARG A 58 19.60 -7.10 2.49
N HIS A 59 18.88 -8.15 2.88
CA HIS A 59 18.80 -9.40 2.13
C HIS A 59 18.26 -9.19 0.72
N HIS A 60 17.20 -8.41 0.58
CA HIS A 60 16.59 -8.12 -0.73
C HIS A 60 17.23 -6.93 -1.46
N LYS A 61 18.20 -6.25 -0.85
CA LYS A 61 18.82 -5.01 -1.35
C LYS A 61 17.78 -3.99 -1.80
N MET A 62 16.71 -3.86 -1.02
CA MET A 62 15.63 -2.92 -1.28
C MET A 62 15.07 -2.37 0.01
N THR A 63 14.61 -1.13 -0.04
CA THR A 63 13.83 -0.52 1.03
C THR A 63 12.43 -1.17 1.08
N VAL A 64 12.16 -1.91 2.16
CA VAL A 64 10.88 -2.62 2.42
C VAL A 64 10.05 -1.98 3.53
N GLU A 65 10.58 -0.95 4.18
CA GLU A 65 9.91 -0.21 5.24
C GLU A 65 10.42 1.23 5.26
N LEU A 66 9.59 2.14 5.75
CA LEU A 66 9.96 3.53 5.98
C LEU A 66 11.09 3.65 7.02
N SER A 67 12.10 4.45 6.71
CA SER A 67 13.21 4.75 7.61
C SER A 67 13.29 6.25 7.91
N VAL A 68 13.68 6.60 9.14
CA VAL A 68 13.75 7.99 9.62
C VAL A 68 15.16 8.30 10.10
N ALA A 69 15.74 9.39 9.60
CA ALA A 69 17.07 9.83 10.02
C ALA A 69 17.16 11.35 10.14
N SER A 70 17.70 11.84 11.26
CA SER A 70 17.80 13.27 11.55
C SER A 70 19.25 13.78 11.53
N THR A 71 19.45 14.94 10.91
CA THR A 71 20.74 15.65 10.83
C THR A 71 20.57 17.15 11.12
N ASN A 72 21.68 17.84 11.38
CA ASN A 72 21.72 19.30 11.43
C ASN A 72 22.39 19.87 10.18
N PHE A 73 21.89 20.98 9.68
CA PHE A 73 22.48 21.71 8.57
C PHE A 73 22.34 23.22 8.78
N MET A 74 23.46 23.91 8.93
CA MET A 74 23.52 25.37 9.11
C MET A 74 22.61 25.93 10.21
N GLY A 75 22.52 25.23 11.34
CA GLY A 75 21.74 25.66 12.51
C GLY A 75 20.30 25.15 12.56
N ASP A 76 19.79 24.53 11.49
CA ASP A 76 18.47 23.90 11.49
C ASP A 76 18.56 22.38 11.52
N THR A 77 17.53 21.75 12.08
CA THR A 77 17.40 20.29 12.14
C THR A 77 16.55 19.81 10.98
N TYR A 78 17.04 18.82 10.25
CA TYR A 78 16.33 18.13 9.17
C TYR A 78 16.12 16.68 9.57
N THR A 79 14.91 16.20 9.41
CA THR A 79 14.57 14.79 9.48
C THR A 79 14.16 14.33 8.09
N PHE A 80 14.87 13.34 7.57
CA PHE A 80 14.54 12.71 6.31
C PHE A 80 13.77 11.42 6.57
N VAL A 81 12.72 11.23 5.79
CA VAL A 81 11.90 10.03 5.78
C VAL A 81 12.16 9.32 4.45
N ASP A 82 12.93 8.25 4.46
CA ASP A 82 13.22 7.45 3.27
C ASP A 82 12.09 6.46 3.05
N CYS A 83 11.35 6.63 1.95
CA CYS A 83 10.18 5.84 1.63
C CYS A 83 10.54 4.70 0.65
N PRO A 84 9.94 3.51 0.80
CA PRO A 84 10.06 2.44 -0.18
C PRO A 84 9.71 2.89 -1.61
N GLY A 85 10.48 2.42 -2.59
CA GLY A 85 10.25 2.75 -4.00
C GLY A 85 9.37 1.75 -4.76
N SER A 86 9.09 0.59 -4.17
CA SER A 86 8.22 -0.42 -4.78
C SER A 86 6.76 -0.08 -4.52
N VAL A 87 5.91 -0.27 -5.53
CA VAL A 87 4.46 -0.12 -5.43
C VAL A 87 3.84 -1.02 -4.36
N GLU A 88 4.49 -2.13 -4.04
CA GLU A 88 4.04 -3.09 -3.02
C GLU A 88 4.10 -2.53 -1.60
N PHE A 89 4.94 -1.54 -1.36
CA PHE A 89 5.12 -0.88 -0.07
C PHE A 89 4.68 0.60 -0.10
N VAL A 90 3.88 0.99 -1.10
CA VAL A 90 3.48 2.38 -1.32
C VAL A 90 2.68 2.97 -0.15
N HIS A 91 2.01 2.11 0.63
CA HIS A 91 1.23 2.55 1.79
C HIS A 91 2.10 3.26 2.84
N ASP A 92 3.35 2.82 3.04
CA ASP A 92 4.30 3.49 3.96
C ASP A 92 4.58 4.94 3.50
N MET A 93 4.74 5.16 2.20
CA MET A 93 4.89 6.50 1.63
C MET A 93 3.62 7.32 1.89
N ARG A 94 2.45 6.79 1.50
CA ARG A 94 1.16 7.48 1.62
C ARG A 94 0.83 7.84 3.08
N ALA A 95 1.21 6.99 4.03
CA ALA A 95 1.03 7.24 5.45
C ALA A 95 1.93 8.37 5.98
N ALA A 96 3.13 8.55 5.43
CA ALA A 96 4.06 9.56 5.93
C ALA A 96 3.85 10.95 5.32
N LEU A 97 3.44 11.01 4.05
CA LEU A 97 3.32 12.24 3.28
C LEU A 97 2.50 13.35 3.97
N PRO A 98 1.33 13.09 4.59
CA PRO A 98 0.51 14.16 5.15
C PRO A 98 1.26 15.10 6.10
N ALA A 99 2.21 14.57 6.87
CA ALA A 99 2.91 15.31 7.92
C ALA A 99 4.33 15.80 7.55
N VAL A 100 4.75 15.67 6.28
CA VAL A 100 6.02 16.25 5.82
C VAL A 100 5.86 17.70 5.37
N ASP A 101 6.95 18.48 5.49
CA ASP A 101 6.96 19.88 5.05
C ASP A 101 7.25 20.00 3.55
N ALA A 102 8.06 19.07 3.02
CA ALA A 102 8.30 18.94 1.59
C ALA A 102 8.73 17.51 1.23
N ALA A 103 8.69 17.19 -0.07
CA ALA A 103 9.22 15.96 -0.61
C ALA A 103 10.38 16.24 -1.59
N VAL A 104 11.36 15.35 -1.63
CA VAL A 104 12.37 15.27 -2.68
C VAL A 104 12.10 14.01 -3.48
N ILE A 105 11.65 14.21 -4.72
CA ILE A 105 11.43 13.16 -5.69
C ILE A 105 12.75 12.83 -6.33
N VAL A 106 13.28 11.65 -6.04
CA VAL A 106 14.51 11.13 -6.63
C VAL A 106 14.13 10.29 -7.84
N CYS A 107 14.55 10.70 -9.02
CA CYS A 107 14.37 9.94 -10.25
C CYS A 107 15.66 9.90 -11.07
N GLU A 108 15.71 9.01 -12.04
CA GLU A 108 16.77 8.95 -13.05
C GLU A 108 16.13 9.16 -14.43
N LEU A 109 16.97 9.38 -15.44
CA LEU A 109 16.52 9.42 -16.83
C LEU A 109 16.20 8.01 -17.32
N ASP A 110 14.95 7.58 -17.17
CA ASP A 110 14.44 6.32 -17.70
C ASP A 110 12.97 6.46 -18.08
N GLU A 111 12.69 6.50 -19.39
CA GLU A 111 11.34 6.58 -19.96
C GLU A 111 10.41 5.48 -19.41
N LYS A 112 10.95 4.28 -19.15
CA LYS A 112 10.15 3.15 -18.65
C LYS A 112 9.67 3.35 -17.22
N LYS A 113 10.28 4.29 -16.48
CA LYS A 113 9.91 4.63 -15.10
C LYS A 113 9.00 5.86 -15.01
N VAL A 114 8.70 6.52 -16.14
CA VAL A 114 7.78 7.67 -16.17
C VAL A 114 6.40 7.32 -15.59
N PRO A 115 5.79 6.15 -15.89
CA PRO A 115 4.52 5.78 -15.25
C PRO A 115 4.63 5.61 -13.72
N GLN A 116 5.76 5.09 -13.21
CA GLN A 116 5.99 4.97 -11.76
C GLN A 116 6.14 6.35 -11.12
N LEU A 117 6.85 7.25 -11.80
CA LEU A 117 7.03 8.63 -11.37
C LEU A 117 5.69 9.37 -11.33
N GLN A 118 4.81 9.14 -12.31
CA GLN A 118 3.48 9.75 -12.38
C GLN A 118 2.61 9.36 -11.18
N LEU A 119 2.61 8.08 -10.77
CA LEU A 119 1.90 7.64 -9.56
C LEU A 119 2.33 8.43 -8.31
N ILE A 120 3.63 8.66 -8.15
CA ILE A 120 4.21 9.34 -6.98
C ILE A 120 3.91 10.84 -7.02
N LEU A 121 4.09 11.48 -8.18
CA LEU A 121 3.78 12.89 -8.36
C LEU A 121 2.30 13.18 -8.12
N ARG A 122 1.42 12.33 -8.64
CA ARG A 122 -0.03 12.42 -8.47
C ARG A 122 -0.44 12.37 -7.00
N GLU A 123 0.16 11.50 -6.19
CA GLU A 123 -0.06 11.47 -4.73
C GLU A 123 0.39 12.78 -4.05
N LEU A 124 1.56 13.31 -4.41
CA LEU A 124 2.06 14.58 -3.86
C LEU A 124 1.19 15.77 -4.28
N GLU A 125 0.70 15.78 -5.52
CA GLU A 125 -0.16 16.83 -6.07
C GLU A 125 -1.51 16.89 -5.39
N GLU A 126 -2.16 15.73 -5.23
CA GLU A 126 -3.48 15.63 -4.60
C GLU A 126 -3.44 16.07 -3.12
N GLN A 127 -2.33 15.78 -2.43
CA GLN A 127 -2.11 16.22 -1.05
C GLN A 127 -1.51 17.62 -0.93
N GLN A 128 -1.27 18.31 -2.05
CA GLN A 128 -0.63 19.63 -2.11
C GLN A 128 0.70 19.69 -1.36
N ILE A 129 1.52 18.66 -1.50
CA ILE A 129 2.84 18.56 -0.86
C ILE A 129 3.85 19.38 -1.69
N PRO A 130 4.54 20.36 -1.09
CA PRO A 130 5.63 21.09 -1.73
C PRO A 130 6.76 20.12 -2.10
N ARG A 131 7.30 20.21 -3.32
CA ARG A 131 8.17 19.15 -3.84
C ARG A 131 9.26 19.62 -4.77
N PHE A 132 10.43 19.04 -4.57
CA PHE A 132 11.61 19.19 -5.42
C PHE A 132 11.81 17.90 -6.21
N LEU A 133 12.36 18.00 -7.41
CA LEU A 133 12.85 16.85 -8.16
C LEU A 133 14.37 16.87 -8.16
N PHE A 134 14.97 15.80 -7.66
CA PHE A 134 16.40 15.55 -7.75
C PHE A 134 16.64 14.53 -8.85
N LEU A 135 17.06 15.02 -10.03
CA LEU A 135 17.46 14.18 -11.15
C LEU A 135 18.82 13.59 -10.80
N ASN A 136 18.80 12.34 -10.39
CA ASN A 136 19.94 11.56 -9.96
C ASN A 136 20.62 10.86 -11.13
N LYS A 137 21.83 10.36 -10.89
CA LYS A 137 22.64 9.60 -11.86
C LYS A 137 22.91 10.36 -13.16
N ILE A 138 23.02 11.69 -13.07
CA ILE A 138 23.36 12.53 -14.23
C ILE A 138 24.71 12.14 -14.85
N ASP A 139 25.60 11.51 -14.07
CA ASP A 139 26.87 10.95 -14.56
C ASP A 139 26.70 9.79 -15.55
N LYS A 140 25.48 9.31 -15.75
CA LYS A 140 25.11 8.25 -16.69
C LYS A 140 24.09 8.72 -17.74
N ALA A 141 23.80 10.02 -17.80
CA ALA A 141 22.81 10.54 -18.73
C ALA A 141 23.45 10.72 -20.12
N ASP A 142 22.87 10.06 -21.13
CA ASP A 142 23.32 10.13 -22.52
C ASP A 142 22.52 11.17 -23.36
N SER A 143 21.50 11.80 -22.78
CA SER A 143 20.61 12.76 -23.44
C SER A 143 20.77 14.18 -22.89
N THR A 144 20.32 15.16 -23.65
CA THR A 144 20.35 16.55 -23.19
C THR A 144 19.30 16.77 -22.10
N ILE A 145 19.57 17.61 -21.11
CA ILE A 145 18.63 17.89 -19.99
C ILE A 145 17.29 18.44 -20.47
N HIS A 146 17.25 19.14 -21.61
CA HIS A 146 15.99 19.61 -22.19
C HIS A 146 15.11 18.45 -22.69
N GLU A 147 15.71 17.43 -23.31
CA GLU A 147 14.99 16.20 -23.68
C GLU A 147 14.51 15.45 -22.44
N VAL A 148 15.33 15.40 -21.38
CA VAL A 148 14.94 14.78 -20.10
C VAL A 148 13.68 15.42 -19.54
N LEU A 149 13.62 16.76 -19.47
CA LEU A 149 12.44 17.44 -18.97
C LEU A 149 11.21 17.17 -19.81
N ARG A 150 11.35 17.14 -21.14
CA ARG A 150 10.24 16.83 -22.05
C ARG A 150 9.69 15.42 -21.81
N VAL A 151 10.56 14.46 -21.51
CA VAL A 151 10.18 13.07 -21.18
C VAL A 151 9.50 12.98 -19.81
N LEU A 152 9.99 13.72 -18.83
CA LEU A 152 9.48 13.65 -17.45
C LEU A 152 8.22 14.50 -17.22
N GLN A 153 8.03 15.59 -17.98
CA GLN A 153 6.92 16.54 -17.79
C GLN A 153 5.53 15.87 -17.80
N PRO A 154 5.22 14.89 -18.69
CA PRO A 154 3.93 14.20 -18.67
C PRO A 154 3.61 13.48 -17.34
N ALA A 155 4.60 13.17 -16.51
CA ALA A 155 4.36 12.57 -15.19
C ALA A 155 3.84 13.58 -14.15
N SER A 156 4.00 14.89 -14.40
CA SER A 156 3.65 15.98 -13.47
C SER A 156 2.56 16.86 -14.07
N ARG A 157 1.52 17.16 -13.31
CA ARG A 157 0.57 18.22 -13.69
C ARG A 157 1.17 19.61 -13.48
N GLY A 158 2.03 19.76 -12.47
CA GLY A 158 2.81 20.99 -12.24
C GLY A 158 3.99 21.10 -13.20
N LYS A 159 4.45 22.32 -13.47
CA LYS A 159 5.62 22.53 -14.34
C LYS A 159 6.91 22.06 -13.66
N LEU A 160 7.70 21.25 -14.36
CA LEU A 160 9.04 20.88 -13.94
C LEU A 160 9.99 22.04 -14.27
N LEU A 161 10.31 22.85 -13.26
CA LEU A 161 11.09 24.07 -13.43
C LEU A 161 12.58 23.75 -13.34
N LEU A 162 13.31 23.91 -14.44
CA LEU A 162 14.75 23.68 -14.43
C LEU A 162 15.45 24.71 -13.55
N ARG A 163 16.06 24.26 -12.46
CA ARG A 163 16.83 25.13 -11.55
C ARG A 163 18.30 25.24 -11.96
N GLN A 164 18.77 24.24 -12.71
CA GLN A 164 20.18 24.05 -13.02
C GLN A 164 20.38 23.53 -14.44
N ILE A 165 21.42 24.02 -15.11
CA ILE A 165 21.91 23.41 -16.36
C ILE A 165 23.26 22.74 -16.12
N PRO A 166 23.54 21.59 -16.74
CA PRO A 166 24.81 20.89 -16.55
C PRO A 166 25.94 21.61 -17.30
N THR A 167 27.13 21.64 -16.69
CA THR A 167 28.36 22.02 -17.41
C THR A 167 29.08 20.76 -17.89
N LEU A 168 29.52 20.79 -19.15
CA LEU A 168 30.08 19.65 -19.86
C LEU A 168 31.56 19.87 -20.16
N SER A 169 32.34 18.80 -20.09
CA SER A 169 33.68 18.71 -20.66
C SER A 169 33.72 17.50 -21.59
N GLY A 170 33.60 17.75 -22.89
CA GLY A 170 33.22 16.70 -23.85
C GLY A 170 31.80 16.19 -23.53
N ASP A 171 31.65 14.88 -23.40
CA ASP A 171 30.37 14.23 -23.06
C ASP A 171 30.18 14.03 -21.55
N ILE A 172 31.13 14.49 -20.72
CA ILE A 172 31.11 14.27 -19.27
C ILE A 172 30.55 15.49 -18.55
N ILE A 173 29.54 15.28 -17.70
CA ILE A 173 29.03 16.32 -16.80
C ILE A 173 30.05 16.57 -15.68
N THR A 174 30.67 17.75 -15.69
CA THR A 174 31.68 18.18 -14.71
C THR A 174 31.13 19.08 -13.61
N GLY A 175 29.90 19.56 -13.76
CA GLY A 175 29.33 20.54 -12.86
C GLY A 175 27.93 20.99 -13.27
N PHE A 176 27.52 22.13 -12.74
CA PHE A 176 26.23 22.74 -13.05
C PHE A 176 26.28 24.26 -12.89
N VAL A 177 25.38 24.95 -13.55
CA VAL A 177 25.08 26.37 -13.34
C VAL A 177 23.77 26.47 -12.58
N ASP A 178 23.75 27.20 -11.47
CA ASP A 178 22.52 27.52 -10.71
C ASP A 178 21.90 28.80 -11.26
N LEU A 179 20.68 28.69 -11.81
CA LEU A 179 20.06 29.74 -12.62
C LEU A 179 19.47 30.91 -11.82
N ALA A 180 19.37 30.84 -10.49
CA ALA A 180 18.96 32.01 -9.69
C ALA A 180 20.05 32.51 -8.76
N LEU A 181 21.08 31.72 -8.49
CA LEU A 181 22.32 32.29 -7.98
C LEU A 181 23.17 32.94 -9.07
N GLU A 182 22.96 32.55 -10.33
CA GLU A 182 23.78 32.94 -11.48
C GLU A 182 25.25 32.60 -11.23
N ARG A 183 25.49 31.35 -10.81
CA ARG A 183 26.83 30.85 -10.45
C ARG A 183 27.07 29.47 -11.04
N ALA A 184 28.27 29.28 -11.60
CA ALA A 184 28.75 27.98 -12.04
C ALA A 184 29.49 27.26 -10.91
N PHE A 185 29.28 25.95 -10.85
CA PHE A 185 29.85 25.06 -9.87
C PHE A 185 30.50 23.88 -10.58
N VAL A 186 31.72 23.53 -10.19
CA VAL A 186 32.40 22.31 -10.63
C VAL A 186 32.29 21.27 -9.52
N TYR A 187 31.92 20.04 -9.89
CA TYR A 187 31.89 18.92 -8.96
C TYR A 187 33.30 18.56 -8.53
N LYS A 188 33.47 18.34 -7.23
CA LYS A 188 34.67 17.77 -6.64
C LYS A 188 34.28 16.46 -5.99
N GLU A 189 34.98 15.39 -6.34
CA GLU A 189 34.69 14.07 -5.83
C GLU A 189 34.77 14.04 -4.30
N HIS A 190 33.67 13.63 -3.66
CA HIS A 190 33.49 13.58 -2.20
C HIS A 190 33.70 14.92 -1.45
N ALA A 191 33.83 16.05 -2.14
CA ALA A 191 34.05 17.37 -1.57
C ALA A 191 32.96 18.36 -2.02
N PRO A 192 32.79 19.51 -1.33
CA PRO A 192 31.87 20.54 -1.79
C PRO A 192 32.22 21.00 -3.21
N SER A 193 31.21 21.28 -4.02
CA SER A 193 31.43 21.87 -5.34
C SER A 193 32.14 23.23 -5.22
N GLU A 194 33.06 23.49 -6.14
CA GLU A 194 33.83 24.74 -6.20
C GLU A 194 33.13 25.74 -7.13
N VAL A 195 33.04 27.01 -6.71
CA VAL A 195 32.47 28.06 -7.55
C VAL A 195 33.51 28.47 -8.59
N ILE A 196 33.11 28.51 -9.85
CA ILE A 196 33.95 28.96 -10.95
C ILE A 196 33.32 30.18 -11.66
N PRO A 197 34.12 31.01 -12.36
CA PRO A 197 33.60 32.05 -13.23
C PRO A 197 32.70 31.47 -14.34
N LEU A 198 31.69 32.24 -14.72
CA LEU A 198 30.74 31.92 -15.77
C LEU A 198 31.20 32.60 -17.06
N GLU A 199 31.79 31.83 -17.98
CA GLU A 199 32.47 32.36 -19.16
C GLU A 199 32.15 31.53 -20.42
N GLY A 200 32.30 32.14 -21.60
CA GLY A 200 32.14 31.48 -22.89
C GLY A 200 30.72 30.92 -23.14
N ASP A 201 30.65 29.76 -23.78
CA ASP A 201 29.39 29.06 -24.14
C ASP A 201 28.47 28.82 -22.93
N ALA A 202 29.05 28.60 -21.74
CA ALA A 202 28.27 28.37 -20.52
C ALA A 202 27.46 29.61 -20.11
N LEU A 203 27.96 30.82 -20.39
CA LEU A 203 27.27 32.08 -20.08
C LEU A 203 26.09 32.32 -21.02
N ASP A 204 26.25 32.03 -22.31
CA ASP A 204 25.16 32.21 -23.27
C ASP A 204 24.04 31.20 -23.03
N ARG A 205 24.39 29.94 -22.73
CA ARG A 205 23.42 28.91 -22.34
C ARG A 205 22.70 29.24 -21.04
N GLU A 206 23.41 29.81 -20.07
CA GLU A 206 22.84 30.27 -18.80
C GLU A 206 21.77 31.34 -19.03
N LYS A 207 22.07 32.38 -19.82
CA LYS A 207 21.11 33.46 -20.11
C LYS A 207 19.80 32.93 -20.71
N THR A 208 19.91 32.05 -21.71
CA THR A 208 18.73 31.44 -22.35
C THR A 208 17.93 30.60 -21.36
N ALA A 209 18.59 29.72 -20.60
CA ALA A 209 17.92 28.85 -19.64
C ALA A 209 17.31 29.64 -18.47
N ARG A 210 18.00 30.68 -18.00
CA ARG A 210 17.54 31.58 -16.94
C ARG A 210 16.32 32.38 -17.39
N PHE A 211 16.31 32.90 -18.62
CA PHE A 211 15.14 33.59 -19.17
C PHE A 211 13.91 32.67 -19.19
N SER A 212 14.06 31.43 -19.69
CA SER A 212 12.97 30.43 -19.68
C SER A 212 12.48 30.07 -18.27
N MET A 213 13.40 29.98 -17.29
CA MET A 213 13.05 29.78 -15.89
C MET A 213 12.23 30.96 -15.35
N LEU A 214 12.64 32.20 -15.62
CA LEU A 214 11.92 33.40 -15.19
C LEU A 214 10.56 33.55 -15.86
N GLU A 215 10.46 33.28 -17.16
CA GLU A 215 9.20 33.29 -17.91
C GLU A 215 8.18 32.32 -17.29
N THR A 216 8.65 31.15 -16.86
CA THR A 216 7.80 30.17 -16.18
C THR A 216 7.30 30.65 -14.82
N LEU A 217 8.13 31.35 -14.04
CA LEU A 217 7.72 31.94 -12.76
C LEU A 217 6.75 33.13 -12.97
N ALA A 218 6.99 33.91 -14.02
CA ALA A 218 6.18 35.09 -14.35
C ALA A 218 4.71 34.75 -14.68
N ASP A 219 4.40 33.50 -15.08
CA ASP A 219 3.02 33.02 -15.26
C ASP A 219 2.13 33.23 -14.02
N HIS A 220 2.74 33.40 -12.84
CA HIS A 220 2.06 33.54 -11.55
C HIS A 220 2.47 34.81 -10.77
N ASP A 221 3.26 35.68 -11.39
CA ASP A 221 3.75 36.94 -10.81
C ASP A 221 3.75 38.07 -11.84
N ASP A 222 2.73 38.93 -11.75
CA ASP A 222 2.53 40.06 -12.66
C ASP A 222 3.70 41.07 -12.62
N GLU A 223 4.34 41.26 -11.46
CA GLU A 223 5.49 42.18 -11.30
C GLU A 223 6.73 41.61 -12.02
N LEU A 224 6.95 40.30 -11.89
CA LEU A 224 8.03 39.62 -12.60
C LEU A 224 7.79 39.62 -14.12
N MET A 225 6.53 39.44 -14.55
CA MET A 225 6.15 39.53 -15.97
C MET A 225 6.42 40.93 -16.54
N GLU A 226 6.03 41.99 -15.84
CA GLU A 226 6.29 43.38 -16.26
C GLU A 226 7.80 43.64 -16.39
N GLN A 227 8.60 43.22 -15.39
CA GLN A 227 10.06 43.36 -15.45
C GLN A 227 10.67 42.63 -16.66
N LEU A 228 10.20 41.42 -16.98
CA LEU A 228 10.68 40.67 -18.13
C LEU A 228 10.33 41.34 -19.47
N LEU A 229 9.12 41.91 -19.60
CA LEU A 229 8.68 42.60 -20.81
C LEU A 229 9.42 43.93 -21.04
N GLU A 230 9.86 44.58 -19.96
CA GLU A 230 10.65 45.81 -20.00
C GLU A 230 12.18 45.57 -20.08
N ASP A 231 12.61 44.30 -20.23
CA ASP A 231 14.03 43.89 -20.20
C ASP A 231 14.76 44.29 -18.89
N ILE A 232 14.02 44.42 -17.79
CA ILE A 232 14.55 44.72 -16.45
C ILE A 232 14.94 43.41 -15.76
N GLN A 233 16.20 43.31 -15.33
CA GLN A 233 16.68 42.14 -14.60
C GLN A 233 16.10 42.10 -13.17
N PRO A 234 15.35 41.04 -12.80
CA PRO A 234 14.76 40.94 -11.48
C PRO A 234 15.85 40.75 -10.41
N PRO A 235 15.70 41.37 -9.22
CA PRO A 235 16.64 41.17 -8.14
C PRO A 235 16.62 39.72 -7.64
N ARG A 236 17.79 39.17 -7.31
CA ARG A 236 17.93 37.75 -6.89
C ARG A 236 17.02 37.37 -5.73
N ASP A 237 16.91 38.23 -4.73
CA ASP A 237 16.09 37.96 -3.55
C ASP A 237 14.61 37.78 -3.91
N LYS A 238 14.10 38.57 -4.88
CA LYS A 238 12.74 38.42 -5.41
C LYS A 238 12.56 37.06 -6.12
N VAL A 239 13.52 36.65 -6.95
CA VAL A 239 13.48 35.33 -7.60
C VAL A 239 13.45 34.18 -6.58
N PHE A 240 14.18 34.29 -5.47
CA PHE A 240 14.12 33.30 -4.38
C PHE A 240 12.79 33.32 -3.62
N ASP A 241 12.21 34.49 -3.41
CA ASP A 241 10.89 34.63 -2.80
C ASP A 241 9.80 34.00 -3.69
N ASP A 242 9.86 34.21 -5.00
CA ASP A 242 8.92 33.64 -5.98
C ASP A 242 9.04 32.11 -6.04
N LEU A 243 10.27 31.59 -6.14
CA LEU A 243 10.53 30.14 -6.05
C LEU A 243 9.96 29.53 -4.76
N SER A 244 10.14 30.21 -3.62
CA SER A 244 9.66 29.73 -2.32
C SER A 244 8.14 29.83 -2.17
N LYS A 245 7.50 30.79 -2.84
CA LYS A 245 6.04 30.96 -2.88
C LYS A 245 5.42 29.90 -3.78
N GLU A 246 5.87 29.79 -5.02
CA GLU A 246 5.30 28.88 -6.01
C GLU A 246 5.54 27.40 -5.66
N LEU A 247 6.68 27.06 -5.06
CA LEU A 247 6.92 25.73 -4.51
C LEU A 247 5.89 25.37 -3.42
N ARG A 248 5.59 26.32 -2.54
CA ARG A 248 4.65 26.13 -1.42
C ARG A 248 3.22 25.99 -1.91
N GLU A 249 2.87 26.75 -2.95
CA GLU A 249 1.56 26.70 -3.61
C GLU A 249 1.44 25.49 -4.56
N GLY A 250 2.55 24.79 -4.83
CA GLY A 250 2.58 23.59 -5.66
C GLY A 250 2.47 23.87 -7.16
N LEU A 251 2.77 25.09 -7.59
CA LEU A 251 2.68 25.55 -8.98
C LEU A 251 3.87 25.06 -9.83
N VAL A 252 5.04 25.01 -9.21
CA VAL A 252 6.28 24.52 -9.84
C VAL A 252 6.94 23.42 -9.01
N CYS A 253 7.65 22.54 -9.70
CA CYS A 253 8.55 21.56 -9.09
C CYS A 253 10.00 21.87 -9.51
N PRO A 254 10.81 22.50 -8.66
CA PRO A 254 12.20 22.81 -8.98
C PRO A 254 13.03 21.53 -9.21
N VAL A 255 13.72 21.47 -10.34
CA VAL A 255 14.56 20.36 -10.77
C VAL A 255 16.02 20.67 -10.49
N LEU A 256 16.62 19.92 -9.57
CA LEU A 256 18.04 19.95 -9.25
C LEU A 256 18.74 18.70 -9.80
N LEU A 257 20.01 18.86 -10.16
CA LEU A 257 20.84 17.84 -10.79
C LEU A 257 21.86 17.30 -9.79
N GLY A 258 22.09 15.99 -9.80
CA GLY A 258 23.24 15.43 -9.09
C GLY A 258 23.50 13.95 -9.30
N SER A 259 24.49 13.47 -8.55
CA SER A 259 24.87 12.07 -8.50
C SER A 259 25.09 11.71 -7.03
N ALA A 260 24.11 11.04 -6.44
CA ALA A 260 24.12 10.70 -5.02
C ALA A 260 25.29 9.79 -4.64
N THR A 261 25.70 8.88 -5.53
CA THR A 261 26.85 7.98 -5.34
C THR A 261 28.17 8.74 -5.22
N ARG A 262 28.30 9.88 -5.90
CA ARG A 262 29.50 10.75 -5.86
C ARG A 262 29.32 11.97 -4.94
N THR A 263 28.21 12.05 -4.21
CA THR A 263 27.86 13.20 -3.35
C THR A 263 27.75 14.54 -4.11
N ASN A 264 27.55 14.48 -5.43
CA ASN A 264 27.43 15.63 -6.32
C ASN A 264 26.02 16.23 -6.24
N GLY A 265 25.91 17.56 -6.18
CA GLY A 265 24.62 18.28 -6.11
C GLY A 265 23.94 18.26 -4.73
N VAL A 266 24.32 17.36 -3.83
CA VAL A 266 23.71 17.18 -2.49
C VAL A 266 23.74 18.45 -1.64
N LEU A 267 24.87 19.16 -1.61
CA LEU A 267 24.98 20.41 -0.85
C LEU A 267 24.02 21.47 -1.41
N ARG A 268 23.84 21.51 -2.73
CA ARG A 268 22.97 22.48 -3.40
C ARG A 268 21.50 22.17 -3.15
N LEU A 269 21.13 20.88 -3.13
CA LEU A 269 19.83 20.41 -2.68
C LEU A 269 19.55 20.84 -1.23
N LEU A 270 20.49 20.59 -0.30
CA LEU A 270 20.34 21.01 1.10
C LEU A 270 20.17 22.52 1.25
N LYS A 271 20.87 23.31 0.43
CA LYS A 271 20.70 24.77 0.39
C LYS A 271 19.32 25.16 -0.16
N ALA A 272 18.84 24.53 -1.23
CA ALA A 272 17.49 24.79 -1.76
C ALA A 272 16.42 24.45 -0.71
N LEU A 273 16.48 23.28 -0.09
CA LEU A 273 15.61 22.90 1.04
C LEU A 273 15.69 23.95 2.15
N ARG A 274 16.89 24.44 2.48
CA ARG A 274 17.07 25.51 3.46
C ARG A 274 16.30 26.78 3.09
N HIS A 275 16.45 27.29 1.88
CA HIS A 275 15.86 28.57 1.52
C HIS A 275 14.36 28.48 1.19
N GLU A 276 13.94 27.39 0.57
CA GLU A 276 12.65 27.31 -0.13
C GLU A 276 11.63 26.40 0.59
N SER A 277 12.07 25.42 1.40
CA SER A 277 11.10 24.52 2.07
C SER A 277 10.29 25.25 3.16
N PRO A 278 8.97 25.02 3.22
CA PRO A 278 8.13 25.64 4.23
C PRO A 278 8.41 25.08 5.62
N GLY A 279 7.98 25.80 6.65
CA GLY A 279 8.04 25.34 8.03
C GLY A 279 6.75 24.70 8.52
N ILE A 280 6.80 24.20 9.77
CA ILE A 280 5.69 23.49 10.40
C ILE A 280 4.37 24.27 10.40
N ALA A 281 4.41 25.60 10.44
CA ALA A 281 3.21 26.43 10.40
C ALA A 281 2.37 26.21 9.11
N GLU A 282 3.03 26.05 7.96
CA GLU A 282 2.33 25.79 6.69
C GLU A 282 1.81 24.36 6.64
N THR A 283 2.59 23.39 7.13
CA THR A 283 2.14 21.99 7.23
C THR A 283 0.92 21.87 8.16
N ALA A 284 0.95 22.51 9.33
CA ALA A 284 -0.19 22.54 10.26
C ALA A 284 -1.42 23.21 9.63
N LYS A 285 -1.23 24.31 8.89
CA LYS A 285 -2.30 25.01 8.16
C LYS A 285 -2.90 24.11 7.07
N ARG A 286 -2.08 23.43 6.27
CA ARG A 286 -2.51 22.47 5.23
C ARG A 286 -3.35 21.34 5.83
N LEU A 287 -3.00 20.89 7.03
CA LEU A 287 -3.71 19.84 7.77
C LEU A 287 -4.87 20.36 8.64
N GLY A 288 -5.17 21.66 8.61
CA GLY A 288 -6.24 22.26 9.42
C GLY A 288 -6.00 22.26 10.94
N VAL A 289 -4.77 22.05 11.39
CA VAL A 289 -4.39 22.01 12.81
C VAL A 289 -4.30 23.44 13.35
N LYS A 290 -5.03 23.71 14.43
CA LYS A 290 -5.01 24.99 15.14
C LYS A 290 -3.99 24.96 16.28
N GLY A 291 -3.32 26.09 16.53
CA GLY A 291 -2.41 26.22 17.66
C GLY A 291 -3.13 26.19 19.02
N GLY A 292 -2.40 25.81 20.07
CA GLY A 292 -2.83 25.93 21.48
C GLY A 292 -2.92 24.60 22.23
N GLN A 293 -3.09 23.47 21.52
CA GLN A 293 -3.03 22.12 22.09
C GLN A 293 -1.91 21.33 21.41
N THR A 294 -1.45 20.26 22.07
CA THR A 294 -0.52 19.34 21.43
C THR A 294 -1.27 18.47 20.45
N VAL A 295 -0.82 18.48 19.20
CA VAL A 295 -1.33 17.64 18.12
C VAL A 295 -0.14 17.01 17.44
N ALA A 296 -0.16 15.70 17.26
CA ALA A 296 0.91 14.94 16.65
C ALA A 296 0.33 13.91 15.68
N TYR A 297 1.11 13.55 14.66
CA TYR A 297 0.70 12.62 13.63
C TYR A 297 1.68 11.45 13.54
N VAL A 298 1.16 10.22 13.59
CA VAL A 298 1.98 9.01 13.57
C VAL A 298 2.35 8.65 12.13
N LEU A 299 3.62 8.86 11.78
CA LEU A 299 4.18 8.53 10.46
C LEU A 299 4.30 7.03 10.25
N LYS A 300 4.76 6.30 11.27
CA LYS A 300 5.01 4.86 11.21
C LYS A 300 5.04 4.25 12.60
N THR A 301 4.45 3.08 12.75
CA THR A 301 4.56 2.24 13.94
C THR A 301 5.48 1.05 13.67
N ILE A 302 6.35 0.74 14.63
CA ILE A 302 7.38 -0.31 14.54
C ILE A 302 7.37 -1.12 15.83
N ASN A 303 7.26 -2.44 15.72
CA ASN A 303 7.43 -3.37 16.82
C ASN A 303 8.87 -3.86 16.87
N THR A 304 9.61 -3.40 17.88
CA THR A 304 11.00 -3.82 18.09
C THR A 304 11.07 -5.14 18.86
N ALA A 305 12.09 -5.98 18.59
CA ALA A 305 12.23 -7.29 19.23
C ALA A 305 12.39 -7.23 20.77
N HIS A 306 12.97 -6.14 21.30
CA HIS A 306 13.28 -6.00 22.73
C HIS A 306 12.70 -4.74 23.40
N GLY A 307 12.36 -3.69 22.63
CA GLY A 307 11.88 -2.41 23.15
C GLY A 307 10.36 -2.25 23.13
N GLY A 308 9.62 -3.23 22.58
CA GLY A 308 8.19 -3.14 22.36
C GLY A 308 7.84 -2.19 21.22
N LYS A 309 6.62 -1.66 21.27
CA LYS A 309 6.05 -0.78 20.25
C LYS A 309 6.65 0.63 20.33
N MET A 310 7.09 1.14 19.20
CA MET A 310 7.50 2.52 18.99
C MET A 310 6.71 3.14 17.85
N SER A 311 6.40 4.42 17.97
CA SER A 311 5.74 5.18 16.91
C SER A 311 6.62 6.37 16.53
N ALA A 312 7.00 6.47 15.26
CA ALA A 312 7.59 7.67 14.70
C ALA A 312 6.49 8.70 14.47
N VAL A 313 6.63 9.88 15.06
CA VAL A 313 5.58 10.90 15.15
C VAL A 313 6.13 12.27 14.76
N ARG A 314 5.35 13.02 14.00
CA ARG A 314 5.55 14.44 13.74
C ARG A 314 4.73 15.26 14.71
N VAL A 315 5.34 16.18 15.45
CA VAL A 315 4.62 17.13 16.31
C VAL A 315 4.12 18.29 15.44
N LEU A 316 2.81 18.40 15.25
CA LEU A 316 2.17 19.44 14.42
C LEU A 316 1.91 20.72 15.21
N SER A 317 1.62 20.59 16.51
CA SER A 317 1.47 21.71 17.44
C SER A 317 1.78 21.27 18.87
N GLY A 318 2.08 22.23 19.76
CA GLY A 318 2.32 21.99 21.18
C GLY A 318 3.67 21.33 21.48
N LYS A 319 3.70 20.55 22.58
CA LYS A 319 4.92 19.98 23.14
C LYS A 319 4.66 18.59 23.73
N ILE A 320 5.55 17.64 23.46
CA ILE A 320 5.47 16.27 23.98
C ILE A 320 6.70 15.97 24.82
N GLY A 321 6.49 15.49 26.03
CA GLY A 321 7.56 15.06 26.93
C GLY A 321 7.30 13.67 27.50
N ASP A 322 8.31 13.15 28.21
CA ASP A 322 8.18 11.92 28.98
C ASP A 322 6.97 11.99 29.92
N GLY A 323 6.15 10.94 29.93
CA GLY A 323 4.98 10.83 30.78
C GLY A 323 3.73 11.57 30.31
N ALA A 324 3.77 12.26 29.15
CA ALA A 324 2.60 12.90 28.54
C ALA A 324 1.50 11.87 28.23
N ASN A 325 0.24 12.26 28.41
CA ASN A 325 -0.91 11.48 27.99
C ASN A 325 -1.38 12.00 26.64
N LEU A 326 -1.44 11.10 25.66
CA LEU A 326 -1.92 11.40 24.32
C LEU A 326 -3.14 10.53 24.03
N MET A 327 -4.12 11.11 23.37
CA MET A 327 -5.39 10.49 23.01
C MET A 327 -5.48 10.40 21.49
N ASN A 328 -5.87 9.24 20.98
CA ASN A 328 -6.16 9.09 19.54
C ASN A 328 -7.57 9.59 19.18
N ALA A 329 -7.91 9.60 17.89
CA ALA A 329 -9.22 10.03 17.41
C ALA A 329 -10.40 9.18 17.94
N GLU A 330 -10.14 7.93 18.37
CA GLU A 330 -11.13 7.04 18.98
C GLU A 330 -11.33 7.31 20.49
N GLY A 331 -10.58 8.24 21.08
CA GLY A 331 -10.64 8.58 22.50
C GLY A 331 -9.84 7.65 23.42
N GLN A 332 -9.00 6.80 22.86
CA GLN A 332 -8.11 5.91 23.62
C GLN A 332 -6.87 6.69 24.05
N VAL A 333 -6.58 6.67 25.34
CA VAL A 333 -5.45 7.40 25.93
C VAL A 333 -4.27 6.45 26.12
N ALA A 334 -3.09 6.87 25.67
CA ALA A 334 -1.83 6.21 25.90
C ALA A 334 -0.82 7.17 26.56
N ARG A 335 0.00 6.64 27.47
CA ARG A 335 1.02 7.41 28.17
C ARG A 335 2.38 7.22 27.51
N VAL A 336 3.00 8.32 27.10
CA VAL A 336 4.34 8.35 26.51
C VAL A 336 5.37 7.87 27.55
N ALA A 337 6.03 6.75 27.29
CA ALA A 337 7.05 6.23 28.21
C ALA A 337 8.36 7.03 28.14
N ALA A 338 8.80 7.36 26.92
CA ALA A 338 9.98 8.17 26.66
C ALA A 338 9.96 8.74 25.24
N VAL A 339 10.65 9.87 25.07
CA VAL A 339 10.88 10.53 23.77
C VAL A 339 12.28 10.21 23.23
N PHE A 340 12.36 9.84 21.94
CA PHE A 340 13.60 9.45 21.28
C PHE A 340 13.82 10.22 19.98
N LYS A 341 15.10 10.45 19.66
CA LYS A 341 15.55 10.80 18.30
C LYS A 341 15.82 9.51 17.51
N LEU A 342 15.49 9.51 16.23
CA LEU A 342 15.65 8.37 15.32
C LEU A 342 16.85 8.57 14.37
N MET A 343 17.61 7.49 14.17
CA MET A 343 18.64 7.36 13.15
C MET A 343 18.60 5.93 12.59
N GLY A 344 17.74 5.70 11.59
CA GLY A 344 17.41 4.37 11.13
C GLY A 344 16.81 3.55 12.29
N GLN A 345 17.41 2.39 12.59
CA GLN A 345 17.02 1.56 13.74
C GLN A 345 17.61 2.02 15.09
N GLN A 346 18.56 2.95 15.09
CA GLN A 346 19.14 3.45 16.33
C GLN A 346 18.25 4.53 16.94
N THR A 347 18.06 4.43 18.26
CA THR A 347 17.29 5.39 19.03
C THR A 347 18.13 6.02 20.13
N GLU A 348 18.08 7.33 20.23
CA GLU A 348 18.74 8.08 21.30
C GLU A 348 17.68 8.78 22.16
N LYS A 349 17.67 8.54 23.48
CA LYS A 349 16.72 9.22 24.37
C LYS A 349 17.01 10.72 24.35
N ARG A 350 15.97 11.55 24.22
CA ARG A 350 16.06 13.01 24.24
C ARG A 350 15.09 13.62 25.26
N GLY A 351 15.22 14.92 25.49
CA GLY A 351 14.23 15.70 26.22
C GLY A 351 12.95 15.92 25.41
N ALA A 352 12.07 16.78 25.94
CA ALA A 352 10.81 17.12 25.30
C ALA A 352 10.98 17.63 23.84
N ALA A 353 9.97 17.37 23.03
CA ALA A 353 9.88 17.75 21.63
C ALA A 353 8.81 18.82 21.43
N GLU A 354 9.06 19.76 20.52
CA GLU A 354 8.19 20.91 20.24
C GLU A 354 7.61 20.81 18.83
N ALA A 355 6.68 21.70 18.48
CA ALA A 355 6.10 21.76 17.14
C ALA A 355 7.19 21.79 16.06
N GLY A 356 7.08 20.88 15.09
CA GLY A 356 8.05 20.67 14.02
C GLY A 356 9.08 19.58 14.32
N ASP A 357 9.22 19.10 15.55
CA ASP A 357 10.06 17.93 15.79
C ASP A 357 9.46 16.66 15.17
N THR A 358 10.33 15.81 14.61
CA THR A 358 10.00 14.42 14.26
C THR A 358 10.76 13.50 15.20
N ILE A 359 10.06 12.66 15.94
CA ILE A 359 10.57 11.87 17.07
C ILE A 359 10.00 10.47 17.09
N ALA A 360 10.59 9.58 17.89
CA ALA A 360 9.94 8.34 18.30
C ALA A 360 9.36 8.44 19.72
N LEU A 361 8.17 7.89 19.88
CA LEU A 361 7.49 7.73 21.16
C LEU A 361 7.41 6.24 21.52
N GLY A 362 7.88 5.90 22.72
CA GLY A 362 7.82 4.51 23.22
C GLY A 362 6.50 4.20 23.92
N LYS A 363 6.00 2.96 23.71
CA LYS A 363 4.84 2.36 24.40
C LYS A 363 3.51 3.09 24.19
N LEU A 364 3.15 3.34 22.94
CA LEU A 364 1.82 3.83 22.58
C LEU A 364 0.91 2.69 22.14
N ASP A 365 0.39 1.91 23.10
CA ASP A 365 -0.32 0.65 22.83
C ASP A 365 -1.49 0.80 21.84
N HIS A 366 -2.17 1.95 21.84
CA HIS A 366 -3.34 2.21 20.99
C HIS A 366 -3.07 3.04 19.72
N ALA A 367 -1.85 3.57 19.53
CA ALA A 367 -1.53 4.42 18.38
C ALA A 367 -1.15 3.60 17.15
N LYS A 368 -1.81 3.82 16.02
CA LYS A 368 -1.51 3.14 14.74
C LYS A 368 -0.82 4.09 13.77
N THR A 369 -0.20 3.51 12.74
CA THR A 369 0.30 4.29 11.59
C THR A 369 -0.85 5.10 10.98
N GLY A 370 -0.66 6.40 10.79
CA GLY A 370 -1.68 7.32 10.28
C GLY A 370 -2.56 8.00 11.34
N ASP A 371 -2.43 7.64 12.63
CA ASP A 371 -3.25 8.23 13.68
C ASP A 371 -2.86 9.69 13.99
N THR A 372 -3.87 10.49 14.32
CA THR A 372 -3.70 11.76 15.04
C THR A 372 -3.73 11.50 16.55
N LEU A 373 -2.77 12.07 17.27
CA LEU A 373 -2.66 12.06 18.72
C LEU A 373 -2.77 13.48 19.27
N SER A 374 -3.53 13.68 20.36
CA SER A 374 -3.68 14.98 21.02
C SER A 374 -3.70 14.91 22.54
N ASP A 375 -3.44 16.02 23.23
CA ASP A 375 -3.52 16.14 24.70
C ASP A 375 -4.76 16.90 25.20
N GLY A 376 -5.69 17.21 24.30
CA GLY A 376 -6.92 17.93 24.60
C GLY A 376 -7.92 17.11 25.44
N PRO A 377 -8.91 17.76 26.07
CA PRO A 377 -9.95 17.09 26.85
C PRO A 377 -10.93 16.27 25.99
N GLN A 378 -10.91 16.46 24.66
CA GLN A 378 -11.73 15.74 23.69
C GLN A 378 -10.82 15.22 22.56
N PRO A 379 -11.16 14.10 21.92
CA PRO A 379 -10.40 13.56 20.79
C PRO A 379 -10.26 14.60 19.68
N HIS A 380 -9.05 14.73 19.12
CA HIS A 380 -8.86 15.52 17.92
C HIS A 380 -9.30 14.69 16.71
N ALA A 381 -9.97 15.32 15.74
CA ALA A 381 -10.32 14.66 14.48
C ALA A 381 -9.05 14.19 13.74
N PRO A 382 -9.11 13.10 12.95
CA PRO A 382 -8.00 12.73 12.08
C PRO A 382 -7.62 13.92 11.18
N VAL A 383 -6.32 14.24 11.10
CA VAL A 383 -5.83 15.36 10.29
C VAL A 383 -5.59 14.95 8.83
N ALA A 384 -5.53 13.64 8.60
CA ALA A 384 -5.40 13.02 7.29
C ALA A 384 -6.09 11.66 7.31
N GLU A 385 -6.65 11.26 6.18
CA GLU A 385 -7.22 9.93 5.97
C GLU A 385 -6.33 9.19 4.97
N VAL A 386 -5.75 8.06 5.39
CA VAL A 386 -4.88 7.25 4.54
C VAL A 386 -5.50 5.86 4.39
N VAL A 387 -6.27 5.70 3.33
CA VAL A 387 -6.92 4.41 3.03
C VAL A 387 -5.92 3.50 2.29
N PRO A 388 -5.60 2.31 2.82
CA PRO A 388 -4.78 1.34 2.11
C PRO A 388 -5.44 0.93 0.79
N HIS A 389 -4.62 0.66 -0.24
CA HIS A 389 -5.17 0.10 -1.47
C HIS A 389 -5.74 -1.30 -1.21
N PRO A 390 -6.82 -1.69 -1.91
CA PRO A 390 -7.31 -3.06 -1.85
C PRO A 390 -6.18 -4.05 -2.19
N PRO A 391 -6.04 -5.16 -1.45
CA PRO A 391 -5.02 -6.16 -1.73
C PRO A 391 -5.33 -6.90 -3.04
N VAL A 392 -4.28 -7.35 -3.73
CA VAL A 392 -4.34 -7.92 -5.09
C VAL A 392 -3.66 -9.28 -5.19
N LEU A 393 -3.02 -9.74 -4.11
CA LEU A 393 -2.39 -11.05 -3.99
C LEU A 393 -2.70 -11.66 -2.63
N SER A 394 -2.84 -12.97 -2.57
CA SER A 394 -2.97 -13.70 -1.32
C SER A 394 -2.18 -15.00 -1.26
N ILE A 395 -1.82 -15.38 -0.04
CA ILE A 395 -1.22 -16.67 0.30
C ILE A 395 -1.92 -17.23 1.54
N ALA A 396 -2.13 -18.55 1.58
CA ALA A 396 -2.52 -19.23 2.81
C ALA A 396 -1.25 -19.51 3.62
N VAL A 397 -1.24 -19.15 4.90
CA VAL A 397 -0.08 -19.27 5.79
C VAL A 397 -0.38 -20.27 6.90
N VAL A 398 0.54 -21.20 7.13
CA VAL A 398 0.43 -22.24 8.16
C VAL A 398 1.71 -22.25 9.00
N ALA A 399 1.59 -22.33 10.32
CA ALA A 399 2.75 -22.54 11.18
C ALA A 399 3.28 -23.98 10.97
N LYS A 400 4.60 -24.13 10.83
CA LYS A 400 5.20 -25.46 10.67
C LYS A 400 5.00 -26.34 11.92
N GLU A 401 4.89 -25.71 13.08
CA GLU A 401 4.75 -26.35 14.38
C GLU A 401 3.41 -25.96 15.02
N ARG A 402 2.58 -26.94 15.38
CA ARG A 402 1.24 -26.70 15.99
C ARG A 402 1.28 -25.86 17.26
N LYS A 403 2.38 -25.91 18.02
CA LYS A 403 2.55 -25.11 19.25
C LYS A 403 2.60 -23.60 18.98
N ASP A 404 2.92 -23.21 17.74
CA ASP A 404 3.09 -21.81 17.36
C ASP A 404 1.82 -21.22 16.73
N ASP A 405 0.74 -22.00 16.54
CA ASP A 405 -0.55 -21.52 16.00
C ASP A 405 -1.14 -20.37 16.84
N VAL A 406 -1.06 -20.48 18.16
CA VAL A 406 -1.55 -19.42 19.08
C VAL A 406 -0.70 -18.15 18.97
N LYS A 407 0.62 -18.30 18.77
CA LYS A 407 1.54 -17.17 18.62
C LYS A 407 1.42 -16.51 17.25
N LEU A 408 1.07 -17.29 16.22
CA LEU A 408 0.89 -16.80 14.85
C LEU A 408 -0.18 -15.71 14.81
N GLY A 409 -1.33 -15.92 15.46
CA GLY A 409 -2.38 -14.90 15.54
C GLY A 409 -1.90 -13.58 16.16
N GLN A 410 -1.11 -13.63 17.24
CA GLN A 410 -0.55 -12.44 17.88
C GLN A 410 0.52 -11.75 17.02
N ALA A 411 1.36 -12.53 16.33
CA ALA A 411 2.39 -12.01 15.44
C ALA A 411 1.78 -11.34 14.20
N LEU A 412 0.73 -11.94 13.62
CA LEU A 412 -0.03 -11.34 12.54
C LEU A 412 -0.65 -10.01 12.97
N ALA A 413 -1.30 -9.93 14.15
CA ALA A 413 -1.88 -8.68 14.63
C ALA A 413 -0.83 -7.53 14.71
N LYS A 414 0.39 -7.84 15.15
CA LYS A 414 1.50 -6.87 15.18
C LYS A 414 2.00 -6.49 13.78
N LEU A 415 1.97 -7.41 12.82
CA LEU A 415 2.30 -7.12 11.43
C LEU A 415 1.28 -6.18 10.78
N LEU A 416 -0.02 -6.41 10.97
CA LEU A 416 -1.07 -5.52 10.46
C LEU A 416 -0.99 -4.12 11.09
N GLU A 417 -0.55 -4.03 12.34
CA GLU A 417 -0.33 -2.75 13.01
C GLU A 417 0.85 -1.96 12.42
N GLU A 418 1.93 -2.66 12.01
CA GLU A 418 3.05 -2.04 11.31
C GLU A 418 2.70 -1.65 9.86
N ASP A 419 1.97 -2.52 9.16
CA ASP A 419 1.58 -2.36 7.76
C ASP A 419 0.07 -2.59 7.57
N PRO A 420 -0.74 -1.50 7.66
CA PRO A 420 -2.19 -1.58 7.47
C PRO A 420 -2.66 -1.97 6.06
N SER A 421 -1.75 -2.08 5.08
CA SER A 421 -2.11 -2.54 3.73
C SER A 421 -2.15 -4.06 3.59
N ILE A 422 -1.69 -4.78 4.62
CA ILE A 422 -1.85 -6.22 4.76
C ILE A 422 -3.17 -6.51 5.46
N SER A 423 -3.91 -7.50 4.98
CA SER A 423 -5.11 -7.99 5.67
C SER A 423 -5.05 -9.49 5.88
N VAL A 424 -5.71 -9.96 6.94
CA VAL A 424 -5.80 -11.39 7.27
C VAL A 424 -7.26 -11.79 7.27
N VAL A 425 -7.56 -12.87 6.54
CA VAL A 425 -8.88 -13.47 6.46
C VAL A 425 -8.79 -14.90 6.95
N HIS A 426 -9.62 -15.27 7.91
CA HIS A 426 -9.79 -16.66 8.33
C HIS A 426 -10.84 -17.31 7.43
N ASN A 427 -10.47 -18.35 6.69
CA ASN A 427 -11.40 -19.17 5.93
C ASN A 427 -11.82 -20.38 6.79
N PRO A 428 -13.03 -20.38 7.39
CA PRO A 428 -13.47 -21.47 8.26
C PRO A 428 -13.80 -22.75 7.48
N GLU A 429 -14.14 -22.66 6.19
CA GLU A 429 -14.46 -23.83 5.36
C GLU A 429 -13.20 -24.60 4.96
N ALA A 430 -12.13 -23.87 4.62
CA ALA A 430 -10.84 -24.46 4.24
C ALA A 430 -9.89 -24.66 5.44
N HIS A 431 -10.24 -24.13 6.63
CA HIS A 431 -9.36 -24.04 7.79
C HIS A 431 -8.03 -23.32 7.49
N GLU A 432 -8.09 -22.28 6.67
CA GLU A 432 -6.92 -21.51 6.23
C GLU A 432 -6.87 -20.13 6.89
N VAL A 433 -5.65 -19.68 7.22
CA VAL A 433 -5.37 -18.28 7.50
C VAL A 433 -4.79 -17.66 6.24
N VAL A 434 -5.55 -16.79 5.59
CA VAL A 434 -5.18 -16.20 4.31
C VAL A 434 -4.64 -14.79 4.54
N LEU A 435 -3.39 -14.58 4.16
CA LEU A 435 -2.72 -13.28 4.18
C LEU A 435 -2.87 -12.63 2.81
N TRP A 436 -3.43 -11.43 2.78
CA TRP A 436 -3.63 -10.61 1.60
C TRP A 436 -2.69 -9.41 1.62
N GLY A 437 -2.17 -9.03 0.45
CA GLY A 437 -1.27 -7.90 0.29
C GLY A 437 -1.22 -7.38 -1.13
N GLN A 438 -0.29 -6.46 -1.38
CA GLN A 438 -0.09 -5.76 -2.63
C GLN A 438 0.79 -6.53 -3.61
N GLY A 439 1.55 -7.54 -3.20
CA GLY A 439 2.39 -8.32 -4.11
C GLY A 439 3.29 -9.34 -3.43
N GLU A 440 4.06 -10.07 -4.24
CA GLU A 440 4.85 -11.21 -3.78
C GLU A 440 5.94 -10.81 -2.80
N MET A 441 6.59 -9.65 -3.02
CA MET A 441 7.67 -9.19 -2.17
C MET A 441 7.15 -8.72 -0.81
N GLN A 442 6.02 -8.02 -0.76
CA GLN A 442 5.41 -7.63 0.52
C GLN A 442 5.00 -8.85 1.35
N LEU A 443 4.33 -9.83 0.73
CA LEU A 443 3.94 -11.06 1.42
C LEU A 443 5.17 -11.87 1.85
N ARG A 444 6.21 -11.92 1.03
CA ARG A 444 7.49 -12.55 1.39
C ARG A 444 8.12 -11.90 2.62
N VAL A 445 8.29 -10.58 2.61
CA VAL A 445 8.82 -9.81 3.76
C VAL A 445 7.96 -10.03 5.01
N ALA A 446 6.63 -10.07 4.89
CA ALA A 446 5.75 -10.37 6.01
C ALA A 446 6.02 -11.76 6.59
N THR A 447 6.19 -12.79 5.76
CA THR A 447 6.53 -14.15 6.21
C THR A 447 7.94 -14.26 6.80
N GLU A 448 8.92 -13.53 6.25
CA GLU A 448 10.28 -13.46 6.78
C GLU A 448 10.28 -12.80 8.17
N ARG A 449 9.51 -11.73 8.38
CA ARG A 449 9.34 -11.09 9.70
C ARG A 449 8.74 -12.05 10.74
N LEU A 450 7.78 -12.91 10.35
CA LEU A 450 7.24 -13.96 11.23
C LEU A 450 8.36 -14.87 11.76
N ALA A 451 9.29 -15.28 10.90
CA ALA A 451 10.43 -16.10 11.28
C ALA A 451 11.46 -15.30 12.10
N ASP A 452 11.93 -14.17 11.59
CA ASP A 452 13.08 -13.45 12.12
C ASP A 452 12.79 -12.65 13.40
N ARG A 453 11.60 -12.06 13.52
CA ARG A 453 11.22 -11.21 14.66
C ARG A 453 10.42 -11.98 15.71
N PHE A 454 9.57 -12.92 15.28
CA PHE A 454 8.66 -13.64 16.17
C PHE A 454 9.06 -15.10 16.41
N GLY A 455 10.05 -15.63 15.67
CA GLY A 455 10.52 -17.01 15.82
C GLY A 455 9.52 -18.05 15.30
N ILE A 456 8.61 -17.66 14.41
CA ILE A 456 7.54 -18.51 13.88
C ILE A 456 7.88 -18.90 12.46
N ALA A 457 8.35 -20.13 12.27
CA ALA A 457 8.58 -20.67 10.94
C ALA A 457 7.24 -21.03 10.28
N THR A 458 6.96 -20.44 9.13
CA THR A 458 5.72 -20.66 8.37
C THR A 458 5.99 -21.36 7.04
N SER A 459 4.95 -22.00 6.51
CA SER A 459 4.85 -22.42 5.11
C SER A 459 3.67 -21.70 4.45
N ALA A 460 3.78 -21.48 3.15
CA ALA A 460 2.74 -20.82 2.37
C ALA A 460 2.31 -21.68 1.17
N HIS A 461 1.02 -21.63 0.82
CA HIS A 461 0.44 -22.25 -0.37
C HIS A 461 -0.64 -21.36 -0.98
N LYS A 462 -1.10 -21.70 -2.20
CA LYS A 462 -2.19 -20.97 -2.87
C LYS A 462 -3.50 -21.18 -2.08
N PRO A 463 -4.25 -20.12 -1.73
CA PRO A 463 -5.53 -20.25 -1.02
C PRO A 463 -6.52 -21.12 -1.78
N THR A 464 -7.41 -21.80 -1.04
CA THR A 464 -8.44 -22.64 -1.63
C THR A 464 -9.50 -21.79 -2.34
N VAL A 465 -9.78 -22.08 -3.62
CA VAL A 465 -10.83 -21.43 -4.41
C VAL A 465 -12.22 -21.82 -3.89
N GLY A 466 -13.14 -20.85 -3.83
CA GLY A 466 -14.50 -21.01 -3.30
C GLY A 466 -15.46 -21.81 -4.18
N TYR A 467 -15.05 -22.93 -4.76
CA TYR A 467 -15.94 -23.79 -5.56
C TYR A 467 -17.15 -24.25 -4.74
N ARG A 468 -18.29 -24.38 -5.42
CA ARG A 468 -19.53 -24.92 -4.88
C ARG A 468 -20.08 -25.98 -5.80
N GLU A 469 -21.11 -26.67 -5.37
CA GLU A 469 -21.90 -27.53 -6.25
C GLU A 469 -23.39 -27.27 -6.07
N THR A 470 -24.17 -27.78 -6.99
CA THR A 470 -25.62 -27.56 -7.05
C THR A 470 -26.22 -28.67 -7.91
N ILE A 471 -27.54 -28.68 -8.08
CA ILE A 471 -28.24 -29.72 -8.85
C ILE A 471 -28.99 -29.14 -10.05
N LYS A 472 -29.33 -29.98 -11.02
CA LYS A 472 -30.16 -29.60 -12.19
C LYS A 472 -31.54 -30.26 -12.19
N LYS A 473 -31.69 -31.39 -11.51
CA LYS A 473 -32.92 -32.18 -11.49
C LYS A 473 -33.53 -32.21 -10.09
N ALA A 474 -34.85 -32.16 -9.99
CA ALA A 474 -35.57 -32.37 -8.74
C ALA A 474 -35.80 -33.86 -8.44
N ILE A 475 -35.86 -34.22 -7.16
CA ILE A 475 -36.15 -35.59 -6.71
C ILE A 475 -36.96 -35.56 -5.41
N VAL A 476 -37.82 -36.55 -5.23
CA VAL A 476 -38.38 -36.90 -3.93
C VAL A 476 -37.57 -38.06 -3.36
N GLN A 477 -36.88 -37.83 -2.24
CA GLN A 477 -35.99 -38.80 -1.62
C GLN A 477 -36.40 -39.08 -0.18
N ARG A 478 -36.45 -40.37 0.18
CA ARG A 478 -36.67 -40.83 1.55
C ARG A 478 -35.34 -41.06 2.25
N GLY A 479 -35.17 -40.52 3.45
CA GLY A 479 -34.06 -40.80 4.35
C GLY A 479 -34.60 -41.46 5.62
N ARG A 480 -34.16 -42.69 5.89
CA ARG A 480 -34.62 -43.47 7.05
C ARG A 480 -33.43 -43.93 7.88
N HIS A 481 -33.36 -43.44 9.11
CA HIS A 481 -32.42 -43.91 10.12
C HIS A 481 -33.12 -44.86 11.09
N LYS A 482 -32.69 -46.13 11.12
CA LYS A 482 -33.19 -47.13 12.08
C LYS A 482 -32.01 -47.89 12.68
N LYS A 483 -31.81 -47.77 13.99
CA LYS A 483 -30.80 -48.56 14.72
C LYS A 483 -31.43 -49.25 15.92
N GLN A 484 -31.32 -50.57 15.94
CA GLN A 484 -31.70 -51.44 17.06
C GLN A 484 -30.44 -52.14 17.57
N SER A 485 -29.60 -51.43 18.32
CA SER A 485 -28.56 -52.02 19.18
C SER A 485 -29.07 -51.98 20.62
N GLY A 486 -28.65 -52.91 21.49
CA GLY A 486 -29.26 -53.23 22.80
C GLY A 486 -29.40 -52.14 23.90
N GLY A 487 -29.41 -50.85 23.55
CA GLY A 487 -29.86 -49.71 24.37
C GLY A 487 -31.13 -49.05 23.79
N HIS A 488 -31.34 -47.75 24.06
CA HIS A 488 -32.46 -46.99 23.48
C HIS A 488 -32.43 -47.04 21.95
N GLY A 489 -33.55 -47.43 21.33
CA GLY A 489 -33.67 -47.50 19.87
C GLY A 489 -33.58 -46.11 19.24
N GLN A 490 -33.16 -46.05 17.98
CA GLN A 490 -33.18 -44.82 17.19
C GLN A 490 -34.05 -45.01 15.96
N TYR A 491 -35.00 -44.10 15.76
CA TYR A 491 -35.91 -44.09 14.62
C TYR A 491 -36.18 -42.67 14.11
N GLY A 492 -35.76 -42.39 12.88
CA GLY A 492 -36.12 -41.17 12.15
C GLY A 492 -36.42 -41.53 10.70
N ASP A 493 -37.47 -40.95 10.14
CA ASP A 493 -37.89 -41.23 8.76
C ASP A 493 -38.52 -39.98 8.16
N VAL A 494 -37.91 -39.49 7.09
CA VAL A 494 -38.33 -38.26 6.40
C VAL A 494 -38.35 -38.47 4.90
N VAL A 495 -39.24 -37.76 4.23
CA VAL A 495 -39.31 -37.69 2.77
C VAL A 495 -39.17 -36.22 2.38
N LEU A 496 -38.10 -35.92 1.63
CA LEU A 496 -37.77 -34.59 1.17
C LEU A 496 -38.04 -34.48 -0.33
N ASP A 497 -38.76 -33.44 -0.74
CA ASP A 497 -38.78 -32.93 -2.12
C ASP A 497 -37.61 -31.95 -2.28
N ILE A 498 -36.58 -32.38 -2.99
CA ILE A 498 -35.33 -31.65 -3.22
C ILE A 498 -35.35 -31.11 -4.64
N LYS A 499 -35.20 -29.79 -4.79
CA LYS A 499 -35.25 -29.13 -6.11
C LYS A 499 -34.20 -28.03 -6.25
N PRO A 500 -33.71 -27.76 -7.47
CA PRO A 500 -32.83 -26.62 -7.71
C PRO A 500 -33.57 -25.28 -7.52
N LEU A 501 -32.82 -24.26 -7.15
CA LEU A 501 -33.23 -22.86 -7.13
C LEU A 501 -32.43 -22.04 -8.17
N PRO A 502 -32.91 -20.84 -8.55
CA PRO A 502 -32.11 -19.90 -9.31
C PRO A 502 -30.76 -19.60 -8.63
N ARG A 503 -29.74 -19.27 -9.42
CA ARG A 503 -28.40 -18.96 -8.91
C ARG A 503 -28.43 -17.80 -7.92
N GLY A 504 -27.71 -17.93 -6.81
CA GLY A 504 -27.66 -16.92 -5.74
C GLY A 504 -28.86 -16.97 -4.79
N SER A 505 -29.75 -17.97 -4.91
CA SER A 505 -30.87 -18.14 -3.98
C SER A 505 -30.44 -18.77 -2.65
N GLY A 506 -29.26 -19.40 -2.60
CA GLY A 506 -28.77 -20.06 -1.40
C GLY A 506 -29.55 -21.34 -1.07
N PHE A 507 -29.80 -21.57 0.21
CA PHE A 507 -30.54 -22.75 0.70
C PHE A 507 -31.89 -22.33 1.28
N ASN A 508 -32.94 -23.07 0.93
CA ASN A 508 -34.28 -22.86 1.47
C ASN A 508 -34.89 -24.17 2.01
N PHE A 509 -35.20 -24.19 3.31
CA PHE A 509 -35.94 -25.27 3.95
C PHE A 509 -37.41 -24.89 4.15
N SER A 510 -38.32 -25.82 3.84
CA SER A 510 -39.75 -25.64 4.06
C SER A 510 -40.42 -26.96 4.43
N GLU A 511 -41.65 -26.91 4.96
CA GLU A 511 -42.43 -28.10 5.31
C GLU A 511 -43.86 -28.02 4.78
N GLU A 512 -44.41 -29.16 4.35
CA GLU A 512 -45.84 -29.33 4.05
C GLU A 512 -46.29 -30.69 4.59
N ILE A 513 -46.22 -30.86 5.91
CA ILE A 513 -46.58 -32.12 6.56
C ILE A 513 -48.08 -32.16 6.86
N LYS A 514 -48.75 -33.25 6.45
CA LYS A 514 -50.16 -33.50 6.76
C LYS A 514 -50.28 -34.48 7.93
N GLY A 515 -51.20 -34.21 8.86
CA GLY A 515 -51.57 -35.17 9.91
C GLY A 515 -50.52 -35.41 11.02
N GLY A 516 -49.45 -34.62 11.11
CA GLY A 516 -48.45 -34.74 12.19
C GLY A 516 -47.60 -36.01 12.11
N VAL A 517 -47.42 -36.59 10.93
CA VAL A 517 -46.60 -37.81 10.69
C VAL A 517 -45.12 -37.62 11.06
N VAL A 518 -44.67 -36.37 11.11
CA VAL A 518 -43.44 -35.95 11.79
C VAL A 518 -43.84 -34.89 12.84
N PRO A 519 -43.61 -35.13 14.14
CA PRO A 519 -43.88 -34.17 15.19
C PRO A 519 -43.13 -32.84 14.95
N ARG A 520 -43.81 -31.71 15.15
CA ARG A 520 -43.28 -30.36 14.87
C ARG A 520 -41.98 -30.03 15.61
N ASN A 521 -41.77 -30.62 16.78
CA ASN A 521 -40.56 -30.45 17.58
C ASN A 521 -39.31 -31.04 16.90
N TYR A 522 -39.45 -32.03 16.01
CA TYR A 522 -38.32 -32.65 15.31
C TYR A 522 -37.99 -32.00 13.95
N ILE A 523 -38.86 -31.14 13.42
CA ILE A 523 -38.64 -30.46 12.13
C ILE A 523 -37.33 -29.65 12.12
N PRO A 524 -37.00 -28.86 13.16
CA PRO A 524 -35.70 -28.16 13.22
C PRO A 524 -34.51 -29.11 13.14
N SER A 525 -34.59 -30.30 13.76
CA SER A 525 -33.51 -31.29 13.68
C SER A 525 -33.35 -31.85 12.28
N VAL A 526 -34.45 -32.04 11.54
CA VAL A 526 -34.39 -32.44 10.12
C VAL A 526 -33.68 -31.36 9.30
N GLU A 527 -34.04 -30.08 9.51
CA GLU A 527 -33.39 -28.95 8.85
C GLU A 527 -31.89 -28.89 9.16
N GLU A 528 -31.50 -29.03 10.44
CA GLU A 528 -30.09 -29.11 10.85
C GLU A 528 -29.34 -30.25 10.15
N GLY A 529 -29.97 -31.42 10.04
CA GLY A 529 -29.41 -32.58 9.34
C GLY A 529 -29.24 -32.35 7.84
N VAL A 530 -30.19 -31.63 7.22
CA VAL A 530 -30.08 -31.18 5.83
C VAL A 530 -28.92 -30.20 5.69
N ILE A 531 -28.87 -29.13 6.48
CA ILE A 531 -27.79 -28.12 6.44
C ILE A 531 -26.41 -28.77 6.62
N GLU A 532 -26.29 -29.73 7.54
CA GLU A 532 -25.05 -30.46 7.75
C GLU A 532 -24.63 -31.28 6.51
N ALA A 533 -25.58 -31.96 5.87
CA ALA A 533 -25.31 -32.72 4.64
C ALA A 533 -24.86 -31.82 3.49
N LEU A 534 -25.39 -30.60 3.39
CA LEU A 534 -25.04 -29.65 2.33
C LEU A 534 -23.62 -29.10 2.43
N LYS A 535 -22.92 -29.29 3.55
CA LYS A 535 -21.49 -28.91 3.66
C LYS A 535 -20.59 -29.73 2.72
N HIS A 536 -21.00 -30.95 2.36
CA HIS A 536 -20.23 -31.88 1.52
C HIS A 536 -21.17 -32.61 0.56
N GLY A 537 -21.33 -32.06 -0.64
CA GLY A 537 -22.14 -32.69 -1.68
C GLY A 537 -21.41 -33.82 -2.43
N PRO A 538 -22.10 -34.47 -3.39
CA PRO A 538 -21.55 -35.57 -4.20
C PRO A 538 -20.21 -35.29 -4.90
N LEU A 539 -19.90 -34.04 -5.24
CA LEU A 539 -18.63 -33.68 -5.88
C LEU A 539 -17.54 -33.28 -4.85
N GLY A 540 -17.88 -33.23 -3.56
CA GLY A 540 -16.97 -32.91 -2.46
C GLY A 540 -16.91 -31.44 -2.09
N PHE A 541 -17.87 -30.63 -2.55
CA PHE A 541 -17.97 -29.19 -2.31
C PHE A 541 -19.26 -28.82 -1.56
N PRO A 542 -19.34 -27.62 -0.94
CA PRO A 542 -20.58 -27.14 -0.35
C PRO A 542 -21.67 -26.96 -1.42
N VAL A 543 -22.89 -27.42 -1.10
CA VAL A 543 -24.05 -27.41 -2.00
C VAL A 543 -24.85 -26.11 -1.81
N VAL A 544 -25.14 -25.42 -2.90
CA VAL A 544 -25.89 -24.15 -2.92
C VAL A 544 -27.01 -24.16 -3.97
N ASP A 545 -27.91 -23.17 -3.87
CA ASP A 545 -29.03 -22.94 -4.77
C ASP A 545 -29.98 -24.14 -4.86
N ILE A 546 -30.41 -24.65 -3.70
CA ILE A 546 -31.38 -25.74 -3.61
C ILE A 546 -32.45 -25.45 -2.56
N ALA A 547 -33.63 -26.03 -2.76
CA ALA A 547 -34.67 -26.11 -1.77
C ALA A 547 -34.89 -27.56 -1.33
N ALA A 548 -35.05 -27.76 -0.02
CA ALA A 548 -35.46 -29.02 0.56
C ALA A 548 -36.81 -28.82 1.27
N LYS A 549 -37.84 -29.53 0.81
CA LYS A 549 -39.18 -29.45 1.38
C LYS A 549 -39.55 -30.77 2.04
N LEU A 550 -39.82 -30.74 3.34
CA LEU A 550 -40.30 -31.90 4.10
C LEU A 550 -41.77 -32.14 3.79
N ILE A 551 -42.08 -33.23 3.10
CA ILE A 551 -43.45 -33.52 2.60
C ILE A 551 -44.10 -34.73 3.26
N ASP A 552 -43.32 -35.66 3.79
CA ASP A 552 -43.82 -36.88 4.43
C ASP A 552 -42.76 -37.46 5.38
N GLY A 553 -43.10 -38.48 6.16
CA GLY A 553 -42.20 -39.14 7.10
C GLY A 553 -42.92 -40.08 8.07
N SER A 554 -42.19 -40.60 9.05
CA SER A 554 -42.79 -41.34 10.15
C SER A 554 -41.95 -41.24 11.42
N TYR A 555 -42.58 -41.44 12.58
CA TYR A 555 -41.91 -41.48 13.88
C TYR A 555 -42.33 -42.70 14.69
N HIS A 556 -41.54 -43.05 15.69
CA HIS A 556 -41.85 -44.06 16.68
C HIS A 556 -41.88 -43.40 18.06
N THR A 557 -42.91 -43.67 18.86
CA THR A 557 -43.17 -42.97 20.13
C THR A 557 -42.04 -43.12 21.15
N VAL A 558 -41.27 -44.20 21.10
CA VAL A 558 -40.19 -44.50 22.06
C VAL A 558 -38.80 -44.31 21.47
N ASP A 559 -38.64 -44.56 20.17
CA ASP A 559 -37.32 -44.65 19.53
C ASP A 559 -36.95 -43.37 18.74
N SER A 560 -37.91 -42.46 18.53
CA SER A 560 -37.64 -41.20 17.85
C SER A 560 -37.03 -40.16 18.78
N SER A 561 -36.04 -39.46 18.26
CA SER A 561 -35.29 -38.39 18.94
C SER A 561 -34.81 -37.37 17.92
N ASP A 562 -34.43 -36.17 18.38
CA ASP A 562 -33.87 -35.10 17.54
C ASP A 562 -32.70 -35.61 16.69
N MET A 563 -31.76 -36.33 17.32
CA MET A 563 -30.61 -36.91 16.64
C MET A 563 -31.01 -37.92 15.54
N ALA A 564 -32.07 -38.72 15.77
CA ALA A 564 -32.52 -39.69 14.78
C ALA A 564 -33.13 -39.00 13.54
N PHE A 565 -33.86 -37.91 13.74
CA PHE A 565 -34.42 -37.10 12.64
C PHE A 565 -33.36 -36.26 11.92
N GLN A 566 -32.34 -35.76 12.64
CA GLN A 566 -31.17 -35.12 12.04
C GLN A 566 -30.42 -36.09 11.12
N LEU A 567 -30.15 -37.31 11.58
CA LEU A 567 -29.53 -38.34 10.75
C LEU A 567 -30.40 -38.75 9.55
N ALA A 568 -31.72 -38.83 9.74
CA ALA A 568 -32.66 -39.14 8.65
C ALA A 568 -32.65 -38.04 7.56
N GLY A 569 -32.66 -36.76 7.95
CA GLY A 569 -32.52 -35.62 7.04
C GLY A 569 -31.20 -35.65 6.28
N ARG A 570 -30.10 -35.93 6.98
CA ARG A 570 -28.77 -36.08 6.38
C ARG A 570 -28.73 -37.20 5.33
N LEU A 571 -29.30 -38.36 5.64
CA LEU A 571 -29.37 -39.51 4.72
C LEU A 571 -30.21 -39.19 3.48
N ALA A 572 -31.34 -38.49 3.64
CA ALA A 572 -32.18 -38.09 2.51
C ALA A 572 -31.42 -37.21 1.51
N ILE A 573 -30.60 -36.27 1.98
CA ILE A 573 -29.78 -35.42 1.11
C ILE A 573 -28.62 -36.23 0.49
N HIS A 574 -27.90 -36.99 1.30
CA HIS A 574 -26.77 -37.79 0.84
C HIS A 574 -27.15 -38.77 -0.29
N ASP A 575 -28.29 -39.45 -0.16
CA ASP A 575 -28.75 -40.43 -1.15
C ASP A 575 -29.45 -39.76 -2.34
N GLY A 576 -30.04 -38.58 -2.13
CA GLY A 576 -30.80 -37.85 -3.14
C GLY A 576 -29.94 -37.06 -4.12
N LEU A 577 -28.98 -36.26 -3.62
CA LEU A 577 -28.18 -35.36 -4.45
C LEU A 577 -27.43 -36.04 -5.61
N PRO A 578 -26.84 -37.25 -5.48
CA PRO A 578 -26.19 -37.93 -6.60
C PRO A 578 -27.11 -38.20 -7.79
N GLN A 579 -28.43 -38.32 -7.54
CA GLN A 579 -29.44 -38.61 -8.56
C GLN A 579 -29.99 -37.33 -9.24
N CYS A 580 -29.59 -36.15 -8.75
CA CYS A 580 -30.11 -34.86 -9.17
C CYS A 580 -29.25 -34.15 -10.24
N GLN A 581 -28.35 -34.88 -10.91
CA GLN A 581 -27.36 -34.33 -11.84
C GLN A 581 -26.55 -33.18 -11.20
N PRO A 582 -25.70 -33.50 -10.20
CA PRO A 582 -24.89 -32.48 -9.55
C PRO A 582 -23.90 -31.86 -10.54
N VAL A 583 -23.73 -30.54 -10.46
CA VAL A 583 -22.78 -29.77 -11.27
C VAL A 583 -21.91 -28.88 -10.40
N LEU A 584 -20.66 -28.68 -10.83
CA LEU A 584 -19.69 -27.82 -10.16
C LEU A 584 -19.94 -26.37 -10.55
N LEU A 585 -19.81 -25.48 -9.57
CA LEU A 585 -19.88 -24.05 -9.72
C LEU A 585 -18.53 -23.41 -9.38
N GLU A 586 -18.09 -22.47 -10.21
CA GLU A 586 -16.93 -21.62 -9.94
C GLU A 586 -17.37 -20.17 -9.66
N PRO A 587 -16.71 -19.48 -8.73
CA PRO A 587 -16.99 -18.07 -8.46
C PRO A 587 -16.39 -17.18 -9.56
N ILE A 588 -17.24 -16.30 -10.10
CA ILE A 588 -16.88 -15.28 -11.09
C ILE A 588 -16.82 -13.92 -10.39
N TYR A 589 -15.77 -13.18 -10.70
CA TYR A 589 -15.50 -11.85 -10.18
C TYR A 589 -15.52 -10.82 -11.30
N GLN A 590 -16.02 -9.64 -10.99
CA GLN A 590 -15.80 -8.45 -11.80
C GLN A 590 -14.47 -7.81 -11.38
N VAL A 591 -13.57 -7.67 -12.34
CA VAL A 591 -12.20 -7.17 -12.17
C VAL A 591 -12.05 -5.87 -12.96
N GLU A 592 -11.54 -4.83 -12.30
CA GLU A 592 -11.24 -3.54 -12.91
C GLU A 592 -9.73 -3.31 -12.86
N ILE A 593 -9.07 -3.30 -14.02
CA ILE A 593 -7.62 -3.20 -14.16
C ILE A 593 -7.26 -1.79 -14.61
N VAL A 594 -6.38 -1.12 -13.87
CA VAL A 594 -5.79 0.16 -14.26
C VAL A 594 -4.39 -0.04 -14.82
N CYS A 595 -4.11 0.57 -15.96
CA CYS A 595 -2.80 0.48 -16.61
C CYS A 595 -2.50 1.70 -17.50
N PRO A 596 -1.23 1.96 -17.84
CA PRO A 596 -0.90 2.93 -18.88
C PRO A 596 -1.54 2.56 -20.21
N SER A 597 -2.01 3.54 -20.99
CA SER A 597 -2.76 3.29 -22.24
C SER A 597 -1.95 2.50 -23.29
N GLU A 598 -0.61 2.60 -23.25
CA GLU A 598 0.29 1.81 -24.11
C GLU A 598 0.21 0.29 -23.82
N ALA A 599 -0.20 -0.10 -22.61
CA ALA A 599 -0.29 -1.49 -22.18
C ALA A 599 -1.69 -2.10 -22.42
N THR A 600 -2.69 -1.31 -22.80
CA THR A 600 -4.10 -1.75 -22.95
C THR A 600 -4.25 -2.95 -23.89
N ALA A 601 -3.57 -2.93 -25.05
CA ALA A 601 -3.61 -4.06 -25.98
C ALA A 601 -3.03 -5.35 -25.37
N LYS A 602 -1.94 -5.24 -24.59
CA LYS A 602 -1.35 -6.38 -23.87
C LYS A 602 -2.29 -6.88 -22.77
N MET A 603 -2.98 -5.96 -22.07
CA MET A 603 -3.96 -6.34 -21.04
C MET A 603 -5.11 -7.16 -21.66
N ASN A 604 -5.66 -6.72 -22.79
CA ASN A 604 -6.74 -7.47 -23.46
C ASN A 604 -6.33 -8.89 -23.87
N ALA A 605 -5.10 -9.04 -24.39
CA ALA A 605 -4.55 -10.35 -24.74
C ALA A 605 -4.37 -11.24 -23.49
N LEU A 606 -3.85 -10.66 -22.40
CA LEU A 606 -3.66 -11.33 -21.12
C LEU A 606 -4.99 -11.87 -20.57
N MET A 607 -6.03 -11.04 -20.58
CA MET A 607 -7.35 -11.38 -20.03
C MET A 607 -8.00 -12.49 -20.83
N SER A 608 -7.90 -12.43 -22.15
CA SER A 608 -8.41 -13.49 -23.03
C SER A 608 -7.72 -14.83 -22.79
N GLY A 609 -6.41 -14.82 -22.46
CA GLY A 609 -5.65 -16.01 -22.09
C GLY A 609 -6.06 -16.64 -20.75
N ARG A 610 -6.63 -15.84 -19.84
CA ARG A 610 -7.02 -16.22 -18.46
C ARG A 610 -8.52 -16.48 -18.31
N ARG A 611 -9.19 -16.96 -19.36
CA ARG A 611 -10.66 -17.16 -19.40
C ARG A 611 -11.45 -15.90 -19.00
N GLY A 612 -10.89 -14.72 -19.18
CA GLY A 612 -11.52 -13.45 -18.87
C GLY A 612 -12.43 -12.98 -20.00
N GLN A 613 -13.67 -12.66 -19.66
CA GLN A 613 -14.61 -12.01 -20.55
C GLN A 613 -14.47 -10.49 -20.42
N ILE A 614 -13.90 -9.85 -21.44
CA ILE A 614 -13.76 -8.39 -21.48
C ILE A 614 -15.13 -7.75 -21.66
N LEU A 615 -15.51 -6.89 -20.73
CA LEU A 615 -16.75 -6.11 -20.77
C LEU A 615 -16.58 -4.79 -21.53
N GLY A 616 -15.38 -4.20 -21.45
CA GLY A 616 -15.03 -2.96 -22.12
C GLY A 616 -13.74 -2.36 -21.54
N PHE A 617 -13.28 -1.26 -22.14
CA PHE A 617 -12.21 -0.44 -21.60
C PHE A 617 -12.49 1.03 -21.90
N ASP A 618 -12.10 1.92 -20.98
CA ASP A 618 -12.28 3.36 -21.08
C ASP A 618 -11.01 4.07 -20.59
N THR A 619 -10.78 5.32 -20.99
CA THR A 619 -9.75 6.16 -20.37
C THR A 619 -10.07 6.36 -18.90
N ARG A 620 -9.06 6.27 -18.03
CA ARG A 620 -9.21 6.46 -16.59
C ARG A 620 -9.46 7.93 -16.30
N GLU A 621 -10.61 8.23 -15.68
CA GLU A 621 -10.97 9.60 -15.32
C GLU A 621 -9.90 10.26 -14.44
N GLY A 622 -9.47 11.47 -14.83
CA GLY A 622 -8.45 12.23 -14.13
C GLY A 622 -7.02 11.68 -14.25
N TRP A 623 -6.75 10.70 -15.11
CA TRP A 623 -5.42 10.13 -15.30
C TRP A 623 -5.03 10.12 -16.77
N ASP A 624 -4.31 11.16 -17.20
CA ASP A 624 -3.82 11.28 -18.57
C ASP A 624 -2.84 10.14 -18.89
N GLY A 625 -3.08 9.45 -20.01
CA GLY A 625 -2.27 8.31 -20.46
C GLY A 625 -2.54 7.00 -19.71
N TRP A 626 -3.66 6.88 -19.01
CA TRP A 626 -4.09 5.65 -18.34
C TRP A 626 -5.47 5.20 -18.81
N ASP A 627 -5.64 3.88 -18.89
CA ASP A 627 -6.89 3.22 -19.22
C ASP A 627 -7.36 2.31 -18.07
N MET A 628 -8.66 2.06 -18.05
CA MET A 628 -9.34 1.11 -17.18
C MET A 628 -9.94 -0.01 -18.03
N VAL A 629 -9.56 -1.26 -17.79
CA VAL A 629 -10.10 -2.45 -18.47
C VAL A 629 -11.03 -3.19 -17.51
N ARG A 630 -12.29 -3.42 -17.91
CA ARG A 630 -13.28 -4.16 -17.11
C ARG A 630 -13.46 -5.57 -17.64
N VAL A 631 -13.35 -6.56 -16.77
CA VAL A 631 -13.36 -7.99 -17.12
C VAL A 631 -14.19 -8.78 -16.11
N GLN A 632 -14.89 -9.81 -16.55
CA GLN A 632 -15.41 -10.87 -15.69
C GLN A 632 -14.50 -12.09 -15.82
N MET A 633 -14.02 -12.65 -14.71
CA MET A 633 -13.16 -13.84 -14.75
C MET A 633 -13.31 -14.73 -13.52
N PRO A 634 -12.98 -16.04 -13.62
CA PRO A 634 -13.00 -16.95 -12.48
C PRO A 634 -11.96 -16.60 -11.41
N GLU A 635 -12.29 -16.81 -10.13
CA GLU A 635 -11.36 -16.60 -9.00
C GLU A 635 -10.03 -17.35 -9.17
N SER A 636 -10.09 -18.57 -9.73
CA SER A 636 -8.90 -19.40 -9.98
C SER A 636 -7.88 -18.76 -10.92
N GLU A 637 -8.31 -17.77 -11.72
CA GLU A 637 -7.48 -17.05 -12.68
C GLU A 637 -6.97 -15.70 -12.12
N ILE A 638 -7.41 -15.30 -10.92
CA ILE A 638 -7.04 -14.03 -10.28
C ILE A 638 -5.77 -14.17 -9.44
N GLY A 639 -5.55 -15.33 -8.83
CA GLY A 639 -4.54 -15.52 -7.79
C GLY A 639 -3.18 -14.89 -8.08
N ASP A 640 -2.59 -15.15 -9.26
CA ASP A 640 -1.29 -14.58 -9.68
C ASP A 640 -1.41 -13.49 -10.75
N LEU A 641 -2.63 -12.97 -11.00
CA LEU A 641 -2.91 -11.96 -12.01
C LEU A 641 -2.03 -10.71 -11.87
N ILE A 642 -1.82 -10.25 -10.63
CA ILE A 642 -1.06 -9.02 -10.39
C ILE A 642 0.38 -9.11 -10.90
N VAL A 643 0.98 -10.29 -10.88
CA VAL A 643 2.36 -10.53 -11.33
C VAL A 643 2.47 -10.25 -12.82
N GLU A 644 1.52 -10.77 -13.60
CA GLU A 644 1.49 -10.57 -15.05
C GLU A 644 1.07 -9.16 -15.44
N VAL A 645 0.08 -8.57 -14.75
CA VAL A 645 -0.33 -7.18 -14.95
C VAL A 645 0.85 -6.24 -14.75
N ARG A 646 1.60 -6.39 -13.65
CA ARG A 646 2.79 -5.58 -13.38
C ARG A 646 3.92 -5.85 -14.37
N SER A 647 4.16 -7.10 -14.75
CA SER A 647 5.16 -7.43 -15.78
C SER A 647 4.86 -6.73 -17.11
N ALA A 648 3.59 -6.67 -17.52
CA ALA A 648 3.19 -6.07 -18.78
C ALA A 648 3.12 -4.53 -18.75
N THR A 649 3.13 -3.94 -17.56
CA THR A 649 2.99 -2.49 -17.33
C THR A 649 4.24 -1.86 -16.69
N ALA A 650 5.40 -2.52 -16.74
CA ALA A 650 6.62 -2.05 -16.08
C ALA A 650 6.44 -1.74 -14.57
N GLY A 651 5.60 -2.53 -13.90
CA GLY A 651 5.41 -2.52 -12.45
C GLY A 651 4.27 -1.65 -11.93
N VAL A 652 3.55 -0.90 -12.77
CA VAL A 652 2.58 0.11 -12.28
C VAL A 652 1.12 -0.28 -12.33
N GLY A 653 0.77 -1.30 -13.13
CA GLY A 653 -0.60 -1.78 -13.23
C GLY A 653 -1.09 -2.39 -11.92
N SER A 654 -2.38 -2.21 -11.65
CA SER A 654 -3.07 -2.79 -10.50
C SER A 654 -4.51 -3.10 -10.87
N PHE A 655 -5.23 -3.79 -10.00
CA PHE A 655 -6.65 -4.05 -10.19
C PHE A 655 -7.42 -4.05 -8.88
N THR A 656 -8.73 -3.93 -8.99
CA THR A 656 -9.68 -4.26 -7.93
C THR A 656 -10.58 -5.37 -8.43
N PHE A 657 -11.16 -6.14 -7.51
CA PHE A 657 -12.06 -7.22 -7.86
C PHE A 657 -13.15 -7.36 -6.80
N LYS A 658 -14.35 -7.73 -7.26
CA LYS A 658 -15.50 -8.00 -6.40
C LYS A 658 -16.27 -9.21 -6.91
N PHE A 659 -16.82 -10.00 -5.99
CA PHE A 659 -17.63 -11.15 -6.36
C PHE A 659 -18.84 -10.69 -7.17
N ASP A 660 -19.16 -11.42 -8.23
CA ASP A 660 -20.29 -11.14 -9.10
C ASP A 660 -21.36 -12.24 -8.99
N HIS A 661 -21.03 -13.47 -9.40
CA HIS A 661 -21.94 -14.62 -9.33
C HIS A 661 -21.21 -15.97 -9.35
N MET A 662 -21.96 -17.06 -9.11
CA MET A 662 -21.49 -18.43 -9.33
C MET A 662 -21.87 -18.89 -10.74
N ALA A 663 -20.89 -19.34 -11.52
CA ALA A 663 -21.11 -19.88 -12.87
C ALA A 663 -20.88 -21.40 -12.90
N GLU A 664 -21.56 -22.10 -13.81
CA GLU A 664 -21.38 -23.54 -13.99
C GLU A 664 -20.05 -23.84 -14.69
N LEU A 665 -19.23 -24.71 -14.09
CA LEU A 665 -17.98 -25.17 -14.66
C LEU A 665 -18.12 -26.62 -15.16
N MET A 666 -17.82 -26.82 -16.44
CA MET A 666 -18.00 -28.11 -17.13
C MET A 666 -16.74 -28.55 -17.87
N GLY A 667 -16.70 -29.83 -18.27
CA GLY A 667 -15.62 -30.40 -19.07
C GLY A 667 -14.37 -30.74 -18.26
N ARG A 668 -13.23 -30.79 -18.95
CA ARG A 668 -11.97 -31.31 -18.40
C ARG A 668 -11.49 -30.61 -17.13
N THR A 669 -11.64 -29.29 -17.05
CA THR A 669 -11.24 -28.51 -15.88
C THR A 669 -12.07 -28.89 -14.65
N ALA A 670 -13.39 -29.04 -14.81
CA ALA A 670 -14.28 -29.48 -13.73
C ALA A 670 -13.89 -30.88 -13.23
N GLU A 671 -13.66 -31.82 -14.15
CA GLU A 671 -13.25 -33.19 -13.81
C GLU A 671 -11.94 -33.23 -13.01
N GLN A 672 -10.96 -32.40 -13.39
CA GLN A 672 -9.69 -32.29 -12.69
C GLN A 672 -9.85 -31.73 -11.26
N ILE A 673 -10.66 -30.69 -11.08
CA ILE A 673 -10.93 -30.08 -9.76
C ILE A 673 -11.63 -31.09 -8.84
N VAL A 674 -12.64 -31.79 -9.35
CA VAL A 674 -13.35 -32.83 -8.58
C VAL A 674 -12.42 -33.99 -8.22
N ALA A 675 -11.56 -34.43 -9.14
CA ALA A 675 -10.59 -35.49 -8.86
C ALA A 675 -9.57 -35.07 -7.78
N ALA A 676 -9.04 -33.86 -7.88
CA ALA A 676 -8.10 -33.31 -6.89
C ALA A 676 -8.74 -33.20 -5.49
N ARG A 677 -9.99 -32.74 -5.42
CA ARG A 677 -10.75 -32.67 -4.15
C ARG A 677 -10.96 -34.04 -3.53
N LYS A 678 -11.33 -35.04 -4.34
CA LYS A 678 -11.48 -36.43 -3.88
C LYS A 678 -10.17 -37.01 -3.37
N ALA A 679 -9.05 -36.72 -4.03
CA ALA A 679 -7.73 -37.15 -3.59
C ALA A 679 -7.27 -36.48 -2.28
N ALA A 680 -7.63 -35.20 -2.06
CA ALA A 680 -7.32 -34.50 -0.82
C ALA A 680 -8.19 -34.92 0.37
N ALA A 681 -9.38 -35.48 0.10
CA ALA A 681 -10.30 -35.98 1.13
C ALA A 681 -10.07 -37.46 1.51
N ALA A 682 -9.32 -38.20 0.69
CA ALA A 682 -8.93 -39.59 0.91
C ALA A 682 -7.61 -39.67 1.70
#